data_AF-A0A246G7M2-F1
#
_entry.id   AF-A0A246G7M2-F1
#
_cell.length_a   1.000
_cell.length_b   1.000
_cell.length_c   1.000
_cell.angle_alpha   90.00
_cell.angle_beta   90.00
_cell.angle_gamma   90.00
#
_symmetry.space_group_name_H-M   'P 1'
#
loop_
_entity.id
_entity.type
_entity.pdbx_description
1 polymer ?
#
loop_
_entity_poly.entity_id
_entity_poly.type
_entity_poly.pdbx_seq_one_letter_code
_entity_poly.pdbx_strand_id
1 'polypeptide(L)'
;MKLLRSLTCLILLFSTAINAQIKLEKTKTFFPDNKELKEEKIDWFYFVVPENWNSTQGRKVKLAVAVLKNTNKTKSEPVVFIQGGPGGNTIETTMFWVNHPLRKNHDIVLLDLRGTGFSEPKLCPDLGKKFFEILSKNQSNEKDISDKVKVSLECKQDMINQGIDLSAYNSNSVSMDLNALKKALKYQKWNVLGVSYGTHISQTYANLFPDDINSLILDSSIPEIGNYYVNNTKNYELSLQKLFDDCRNNPDCNASFPNLEQVYYNNISALQKKPITVKVNKSIVPSGTFTYNAEDYKIAIQQSLYDKKLVEVLPLLIYQFKNRNETTLAGLVQAFSGALSLNYGNYFCFTCNEVIPFNNLNEYNTVSRSTKLKEGLSFYKSDFEVCKKWNSVSKLNTKKNDFKPNSNKYKVLVLSGGFDPITPTYFGYETAKKFNNSFVIEGYTYGHGLGYTKSGREIINNFIENKPITDSLKQYFNKKRVEFKSDIEINKTVVKLGGEVSSKQWYYFIPLLLSMFVLFSSLCYTTYVVIKNKLNTNLNTWLLFSASLISIVFLIFLTLSINSVMNDNFYILAFGLPKEWSFVNYLYLISLFLSLSFVIHSLIKRMKSNIPLYSMLILSFFLLHFYFFKWYVD
;
A
#
# COMPACT_ATOMS: atom_id res chain seq x y z
N MET A 1 54.39 -20.16 -21.32
CA MET A 1 54.45 -19.06 -20.33
C MET A 1 54.10 -17.67 -20.87
N LYS A 2 54.49 -17.25 -22.09
CA LYS A 2 54.14 -15.92 -22.64
C LYS A 2 52.63 -15.73 -22.94
N LEU A 3 51.94 -16.77 -23.43
CA LEU A 3 50.48 -16.73 -23.63
C LEU A 3 49.70 -16.56 -22.32
N LEU A 4 50.14 -17.24 -21.25
CA LEU A 4 49.49 -17.17 -19.94
C LEU A 4 49.59 -15.77 -19.33
N ARG A 5 50.76 -15.12 -19.44
CA ARG A 5 51.00 -13.72 -19.00
C ARG A 5 50.20 -12.68 -19.79
N SER A 6 50.04 -12.89 -21.10
CA SER A 6 49.24 -11.99 -21.95
C SER A 6 47.75 -12.10 -21.60
N LEU A 7 47.24 -13.30 -21.32
CA LEU A 7 45.87 -13.52 -20.84
C LEU A 7 45.63 -12.89 -19.46
N THR A 8 46.59 -13.00 -18.53
CA THR A 8 46.46 -12.38 -17.19
C THR A 8 46.48 -10.85 -17.26
N CYS A 9 47.32 -10.26 -18.10
CA CYS A 9 47.33 -8.81 -18.32
C CYS A 9 46.04 -8.30 -18.98
N LEU A 10 45.46 -9.04 -19.94
CA LEU A 10 44.20 -8.65 -20.57
C LEU A 10 43.03 -8.70 -19.59
N ILE A 11 42.96 -9.73 -18.74
CA ILE A 11 41.94 -9.86 -17.68
C ILE A 11 42.11 -8.77 -16.62
N LEU A 12 43.36 -8.45 -16.23
CA LEU A 12 43.64 -7.36 -15.30
C LEU A 12 43.23 -5.99 -15.90
N LEU A 13 43.55 -5.72 -17.17
CA LEU A 13 43.15 -4.48 -17.87
C LEU A 13 41.63 -4.35 -18.07
N PHE A 14 40.93 -5.45 -18.36
CA PHE A 14 39.45 -5.44 -18.43
C PHE A 14 38.81 -5.23 -17.05
N SER A 15 39.38 -5.83 -16.00
CA SER A 15 38.87 -5.67 -14.63
C SER A 15 39.08 -4.26 -14.08
N THR A 16 40.18 -3.59 -14.45
CA THR A 16 40.44 -2.20 -14.04
C THR A 16 39.59 -1.21 -14.82
N ALA A 17 39.31 -1.45 -16.10
CA ALA A 17 38.45 -0.60 -16.92
C ALA A 17 36.97 -0.60 -16.46
N ILE A 18 36.43 -1.76 -16.05
CA ILE A 18 35.07 -1.85 -15.49
C ILE A 18 35.00 -1.15 -14.12
N ASN A 19 36.03 -1.30 -13.28
CA ASN A 19 36.08 -0.63 -11.97
C ASN A 19 36.18 0.91 -12.07
N ALA A 20 36.77 1.44 -13.14
CA ALA A 20 36.84 2.90 -13.35
C ALA A 20 35.49 3.53 -13.68
N GLN A 21 34.47 2.74 -14.04
CA GLN A 21 33.17 3.24 -14.50
C GLN A 21 32.09 3.27 -13.42
N ILE A 22 32.26 2.46 -12.37
CA ILE A 22 31.33 2.33 -11.25
C ILE A 22 31.76 3.30 -10.14
N LYS A 23 30.83 4.12 -9.66
CA LYS A 23 31.14 5.12 -8.61
C LYS A 23 30.01 5.20 -7.58
N LEU A 24 30.38 5.20 -6.30
CA LEU A 24 29.45 5.43 -5.20
C LEU A 24 29.63 6.87 -4.72
N GLU A 25 28.71 7.76 -5.09
CA GLU A 25 28.75 9.18 -4.79
C GLU A 25 27.90 9.50 -3.56
N LYS A 26 28.52 9.96 -2.47
CA LYS A 26 27.79 10.28 -1.25
C LYS A 26 26.90 11.52 -1.47
N THR A 27 25.65 11.45 -1.02
CA THR A 27 24.73 12.59 -0.94
C THR A 27 24.30 12.83 0.50
N LYS A 28 23.70 13.99 0.79
CA LYS A 28 23.27 14.34 2.15
C LYS A 28 22.06 13.52 2.61
N THR A 29 21.01 13.47 1.78
CA THR A 29 19.77 12.75 2.02
C THR A 29 18.86 12.87 0.79
N PHE A 30 17.93 11.93 0.60
CA PHE A 30 16.81 12.07 -0.34
C PHE A 30 15.57 12.72 0.29
N PHE A 31 15.58 12.94 1.61
CA PHE A 31 14.48 13.53 2.39
C PHE A 31 14.97 14.76 3.17
N PRO A 32 15.26 15.89 2.50
CA PRO A 32 15.82 17.07 3.16
C PRO A 32 14.91 17.66 4.25
N ASP A 33 13.60 17.40 4.19
CA ASP A 33 12.62 17.97 5.12
C ASP A 33 12.20 16.99 6.24
N ASN A 34 12.62 15.72 6.18
CA ASN A 34 12.26 14.74 7.20
C ASN A 34 13.23 14.83 8.39
N LYS A 35 12.73 15.30 9.55
CA LYS A 35 13.54 15.46 10.77
C LYS A 35 13.96 14.12 11.39
N GLU A 36 13.05 13.15 11.43
CA GLU A 36 13.29 11.83 12.03
C GLU A 36 14.43 11.10 11.30
N LEU A 37 14.43 11.12 9.97
CA LEU A 37 15.50 10.51 9.17
C LEU A 37 16.86 11.20 9.30
N LYS A 38 16.92 12.46 9.75
CA LYS A 38 18.19 13.17 9.98
C LYS A 38 18.89 12.71 11.26
N GLU A 39 18.14 12.20 12.23
CA GLU A 39 18.68 11.70 13.50
C GLU A 39 19.22 10.27 13.34
N GLU A 40 18.83 9.59 12.27
CA GLU A 40 19.22 8.22 11.97
C GLU A 40 20.58 8.10 11.29
N LYS A 41 21.32 7.04 11.62
CA LYS A 41 22.59 6.71 10.95
C LYS A 41 22.33 6.05 9.60
N ILE A 42 22.21 6.88 8.56
CA ILE A 42 21.95 6.44 7.20
C ILE A 42 22.99 7.06 6.27
N ASP A 43 23.69 6.21 5.51
CA ASP A 43 24.53 6.67 4.42
C ASP A 43 23.73 6.69 3.12
N TRP A 44 23.64 7.86 2.49
CA TRP A 44 22.92 8.06 1.24
C TRP A 44 23.89 8.18 0.07
N PHE A 45 23.59 7.51 -1.03
CA PHE A 45 24.43 7.53 -2.22
C PHE A 45 23.63 7.63 -3.52
N TYR A 46 24.22 8.27 -4.52
CA TYR A 46 23.98 7.95 -5.91
C TYR A 46 25.02 6.93 -6.37
N PHE A 47 24.57 5.74 -6.75
CA PHE A 47 25.39 4.68 -7.29
C PHE A 47 25.37 4.73 -8.82
N VAL A 48 26.48 5.17 -9.41
CA VAL A 48 26.62 5.38 -10.84
C VAL A 48 27.14 4.10 -11.50
N VAL A 49 26.36 3.55 -12.44
CA VAL A 49 26.68 2.33 -13.19
C VAL A 49 26.37 2.50 -14.68
N PRO A 50 26.93 1.66 -15.58
CA PRO A 50 26.52 1.67 -16.97
C PRO A 50 25.02 1.41 -17.14
N GLU A 51 24.38 2.11 -18.08
CA GLU A 51 23.01 1.82 -18.46
C GLU A 51 22.96 0.40 -19.05
N ASN A 52 23.77 0.08 -20.04
CA ASN A 52 23.80 -1.28 -20.60
C ASN A 52 25.05 -2.05 -20.13
N TRP A 53 24.86 -3.12 -19.35
CA TRP A 53 25.97 -3.96 -18.86
C TRP A 53 26.70 -4.74 -19.97
N ASN A 54 26.11 -4.87 -21.16
CA ASN A 54 26.79 -5.40 -22.35
C ASN A 54 27.58 -4.32 -23.12
N SER A 55 27.39 -3.04 -22.80
CA SER A 55 28.08 -1.90 -23.41
C SER A 55 28.48 -0.88 -22.34
N THR A 56 29.51 -1.22 -21.56
CA THR A 56 29.83 -0.48 -20.33
C THR A 56 30.39 0.92 -20.58
N GLN A 57 30.86 1.20 -21.80
CA GLN A 57 31.34 2.53 -22.23
C GLN A 57 30.20 3.50 -22.62
N GLY A 58 28.95 3.03 -22.62
CA GLY A 58 27.78 3.81 -23.01
C GLY A 58 27.28 4.79 -21.93
N ARG A 59 26.00 5.14 -22.04
CA ARG A 59 25.29 5.97 -21.05
C ARG A 59 25.40 5.36 -19.66
N LYS A 60 25.24 6.21 -18.64
CA LYS A 60 25.23 5.80 -17.24
C LYS A 60 23.88 6.12 -16.61
N VAL A 61 23.52 5.34 -15.60
CA VAL A 61 22.36 5.59 -14.74
C VAL A 61 22.86 5.87 -13.32
N LYS A 62 22.12 6.68 -12.57
CA LYS A 62 22.39 6.90 -11.14
C LYS A 62 21.30 6.22 -10.33
N LEU A 63 21.68 5.27 -9.50
CA LEU A 63 20.73 4.55 -8.66
C LEU A 63 20.76 5.13 -7.25
N ALA A 64 19.60 5.46 -6.71
CA ALA A 64 19.50 5.96 -5.34
C ALA A 64 19.66 4.81 -4.35
N VAL A 65 20.58 4.97 -3.41
CA VAL A 65 20.91 3.97 -2.39
C VAL A 65 20.85 4.58 -1.00
N ALA A 66 20.24 3.86 -0.07
CA ALA A 66 20.33 4.13 1.36
C ALA A 66 20.92 2.93 2.07
N VAL A 67 21.93 3.15 2.90
CA VAL A 67 22.49 2.13 3.79
C VAL A 67 22.20 2.57 5.22
N LEU A 68 21.14 1.99 5.80
CA LEU A 68 20.79 2.22 7.19
C LEU A 68 21.71 1.36 8.04
N LYS A 69 22.60 2.01 8.81
CA LYS A 69 23.55 1.30 9.65
C LYS A 69 22.85 0.59 10.80
N ASN A 70 23.35 -0.59 11.13
CA ASN A 70 22.80 -1.35 12.25
C ASN A 70 23.04 -0.62 13.59
N THR A 71 22.11 -0.81 14.52
CA THR A 71 22.17 -0.09 15.80
C THR A 71 23.17 -0.71 16.77
N ASN A 72 23.42 -2.02 16.69
CA ASN A 72 24.36 -2.73 17.56
C ASN A 72 25.83 -2.69 17.08
N LYS A 73 26.12 -2.13 15.90
CA LYS A 73 27.47 -2.13 15.28
C LYS A 73 28.06 -3.53 15.08
N THR A 74 27.20 -4.52 14.84
CA THR A 74 27.59 -5.91 14.56
C THR A 74 28.20 -6.03 13.16
N LYS A 75 29.09 -7.00 12.97
CA LYS A 75 29.70 -7.31 11.65
C LYS A 75 28.93 -8.40 10.90
N SER A 76 27.62 -8.48 11.09
CA SER A 76 26.75 -9.45 10.41
C SER A 76 26.54 -9.06 8.95
N GLU A 77 26.29 -10.06 8.09
CA GLU A 77 25.98 -9.82 6.67
C GLU A 77 24.74 -8.89 6.54
N PRO A 78 24.76 -7.88 5.68
CA PRO A 78 23.66 -6.93 5.56
C PRO A 78 22.40 -7.59 4.95
N VAL A 79 21.29 -6.86 4.96
CA VAL A 79 20.06 -7.22 4.26
C VAL A 79 19.90 -6.29 3.06
N VAL A 80 19.78 -6.83 1.86
CA VAL A 80 19.37 -6.06 0.68
C VAL A 80 17.89 -6.31 0.40
N PHE A 81 17.13 -5.23 0.29
CA PHE A 81 15.70 -5.29 0.00
C PHE A 81 15.42 -4.97 -1.46
N ILE A 82 14.60 -5.80 -2.11
CA ILE A 82 14.22 -5.68 -3.51
C ILE A 82 12.70 -5.58 -3.59
N GLN A 83 12.21 -4.36 -3.81
CA GLN A 83 10.79 -4.07 -3.96
C GLN A 83 10.23 -4.66 -5.26
N GLY A 84 8.94 -5.01 -5.24
CA GLY A 84 8.20 -5.50 -6.40
C GLY A 84 7.50 -4.42 -7.22
N GLY A 85 6.39 -4.81 -7.84
CA GLY A 85 5.65 -4.02 -8.83
C GLY A 85 5.60 -4.75 -10.18
N PRO A 86 6.63 -4.64 -11.06
CA PRO A 86 7.81 -3.77 -10.95
C PRO A 86 7.44 -2.28 -10.91
N GLY A 87 8.41 -1.42 -10.60
CA GLY A 87 8.17 0.02 -10.49
C GLY A 87 7.79 0.52 -9.09
N GLY A 88 7.86 -0.32 -8.06
CA GLY A 88 7.73 0.14 -6.67
C GLY A 88 8.94 0.95 -6.22
N ASN A 89 8.72 1.89 -5.30
CA ASN A 89 9.77 2.71 -4.69
C ASN A 89 10.35 1.99 -3.47
N THR A 90 11.68 1.91 -3.37
CA THR A 90 12.36 1.27 -2.23
C THR A 90 12.79 2.32 -1.21
N ILE A 91 13.40 3.42 -1.64
CA ILE A 91 13.92 4.47 -0.77
C ILE A 91 12.81 5.19 0.01
N GLU A 92 11.62 5.33 -0.57
CA GLU A 92 10.43 5.86 0.13
C GLU A 92 10.03 5.03 1.36
N THR A 93 10.43 3.76 1.42
CA THR A 93 10.17 2.88 2.57
C THR A 93 11.19 3.01 3.71
N THR A 94 12.13 3.96 3.64
CA THR A 94 13.23 4.09 4.64
C THR A 94 12.71 4.09 6.07
N MET A 95 11.63 4.82 6.38
CA MET A 95 11.05 4.89 7.73
C MET A 95 10.54 3.52 8.25
N PHE A 96 10.02 2.67 7.36
CA PHE A 96 9.65 1.30 7.73
C PHE A 96 10.88 0.51 8.19
N TRP A 97 12.01 0.69 7.51
CA TRP A 97 13.28 0.00 7.80
C TRP A 97 14.01 0.54 9.03
N VAL A 98 13.80 1.82 9.37
CA VAL A 98 14.38 2.44 10.57
C VAL A 98 14.00 1.66 11.84
N ASN A 99 12.74 1.24 11.93
CA ASN A 99 12.17 0.52 13.07
C ASN A 99 12.10 -1.00 12.86
N HIS A 100 12.71 -1.53 11.79
CA HIS A 100 12.64 -2.94 11.46
C HIS A 100 13.56 -3.77 12.37
N PRO A 101 13.12 -4.92 12.92
CA PRO A 101 13.92 -5.72 13.86
C PRO A 101 15.28 -6.15 13.30
N LEU A 102 15.36 -6.48 12.01
CA LEU A 102 16.63 -6.78 11.31
C LEU A 102 17.69 -5.68 11.45
N ARG A 103 17.30 -4.40 11.49
CA ARG A 103 18.26 -3.28 11.59
C ARG A 103 19.04 -3.30 12.90
N LYS A 104 18.57 -4.03 13.90
CA LYS A 104 19.30 -4.21 15.15
C LYS A 104 20.70 -4.78 14.91
N ASN A 105 20.82 -5.79 14.03
CA ASN A 105 22.05 -6.55 13.80
C ASN A 105 22.57 -6.47 12.35
N HIS A 106 21.78 -5.97 11.40
CA HIS A 106 22.14 -5.96 9.99
C HIS A 106 22.04 -4.56 9.42
N ASP A 107 23.05 -4.13 8.65
CA ASP A 107 22.88 -2.96 7.81
C ASP A 107 21.74 -3.26 6.81
N ILE A 108 20.83 -2.31 6.63
CA ILE A 108 19.75 -2.44 5.63
C ILE A 108 20.14 -1.64 4.40
N VAL A 109 20.26 -2.31 3.28
CA VAL A 109 20.58 -1.72 1.97
C VAL A 109 19.30 -1.62 1.15
N LEU A 110 18.89 -0.38 0.90
CA LEU A 110 17.78 -0.02 0.04
C LEU A 110 18.32 0.53 -1.26
N LEU A 111 17.80 0.04 -2.38
CA LEU A 111 18.14 0.47 -3.74
C LEU A 111 16.84 0.75 -4.49
N ASP A 112 16.66 1.98 -4.98
CA ASP A 112 15.67 2.23 -6.02
C ASP A 112 16.17 1.63 -7.33
N LEU A 113 15.37 0.75 -7.92
CA LEU A 113 15.71 0.13 -9.21
C LEU A 113 15.86 1.20 -10.30
N ARG A 114 16.53 0.81 -11.39
CA ARG A 114 16.73 1.61 -12.60
C ARG A 114 15.43 2.27 -13.04
N GLY A 115 15.32 3.60 -12.94
CA GLY A 115 14.14 4.33 -13.37
C GLY A 115 12.96 4.35 -12.40
N THR A 116 13.19 4.05 -11.11
CA THR A 116 12.20 4.17 -10.04
C THR A 116 12.64 5.20 -8.99
N GLY A 117 11.68 5.76 -8.27
CA GLY A 117 11.92 6.63 -7.11
C GLY A 117 12.89 7.78 -7.40
N PHE A 118 14.00 7.80 -6.65
CA PHE A 118 15.04 8.82 -6.76
C PHE A 118 16.14 8.45 -7.77
N SER A 119 16.08 7.29 -8.42
CA SER A 119 17.04 6.89 -9.46
C SER A 119 16.84 7.68 -10.76
N GLU A 120 17.94 7.96 -11.46
CA GLU A 120 17.99 8.69 -12.73
C GLU A 120 18.47 7.78 -13.88
N PRO A 121 17.88 7.92 -15.09
CA PRO A 121 16.82 8.86 -15.47
C PRO A 121 15.44 8.43 -14.95
N LYS A 122 14.55 9.40 -14.70
CA LYS A 122 13.15 9.12 -14.36
C LYS A 122 12.40 8.66 -15.60
N LEU A 123 11.67 7.55 -15.50
CA LEU A 123 10.92 6.97 -16.61
C LEU A 123 9.45 7.39 -16.51
N CYS A 124 9.10 8.47 -17.19
CA CYS A 124 7.73 8.98 -17.30
C CYS A 124 6.98 9.11 -15.95
N PRO A 125 7.44 9.99 -15.05
CA PRO A 125 6.93 10.07 -13.68
C PRO A 125 5.41 10.33 -13.58
N ASP A 126 4.81 10.98 -14.59
CA ASP A 126 3.37 11.30 -14.60
C ASP A 126 2.48 10.18 -15.15
N LEU A 127 3.05 9.06 -15.64
CA LEU A 127 2.28 8.03 -16.33
C LEU A 127 1.23 7.36 -15.42
N GLY A 128 1.55 7.14 -14.15
CA GLY A 128 0.59 6.60 -13.17
C GLY A 128 -0.61 7.51 -12.94
N LYS A 129 -0.38 8.83 -12.88
CA LYS A 129 -1.46 9.83 -12.78
C LYS A 129 -2.35 9.78 -14.03
N LYS A 130 -1.75 9.70 -15.22
CA LYS A 130 -2.51 9.55 -16.48
C LYS A 130 -3.38 8.28 -16.49
N PHE A 131 -2.89 7.15 -15.98
CA PHE A 131 -3.70 5.93 -15.87
C PHE A 131 -4.83 6.05 -14.88
N PHE A 132 -4.59 6.67 -13.73
CA PHE A 132 -5.64 6.91 -12.76
C PHE A 132 -6.72 7.87 -13.30
N GLU A 133 -6.33 8.89 -14.07
CA GLU A 133 -7.26 9.76 -14.79
C GLU A 133 -8.07 9.02 -15.85
N ILE A 134 -7.47 8.07 -16.58
CA ILE A 134 -8.18 7.18 -17.51
C ILE A 134 -9.20 6.33 -16.75
N LEU A 135 -8.77 5.65 -15.69
CA LEU A 135 -9.60 4.79 -14.84
C LEU A 135 -10.78 5.54 -14.20
N SER A 136 -10.61 6.83 -13.89
CA SER A 136 -11.68 7.62 -13.25
C SER A 136 -12.89 7.91 -14.15
N LYS A 137 -12.79 7.67 -15.46
CA LYS A 137 -13.81 7.98 -16.45
C LYS A 137 -14.75 6.80 -16.66
N ASN A 138 -15.98 7.11 -17.08
CA ASN A 138 -16.91 6.08 -17.54
C ASN A 138 -16.84 5.90 -19.06
N GLN A 139 -15.76 5.31 -19.55
CA GLN A 139 -15.58 5.02 -20.98
C GLN A 139 -15.63 3.52 -21.27
N SER A 140 -15.71 3.14 -22.55
CA SER A 140 -15.71 1.73 -22.91
C SER A 140 -14.34 1.09 -22.64
N ASN A 141 -14.31 -0.22 -22.42
CA ASN A 141 -13.07 -0.97 -22.20
C ASN A 141 -12.08 -0.76 -23.35
N GLU A 142 -12.55 -0.72 -24.60
CA GLU A 142 -11.71 -0.49 -25.78
C GLU A 142 -11.10 0.91 -25.77
N LYS A 143 -11.86 1.91 -25.29
CA LYS A 143 -11.38 3.28 -25.19
C LYS A 143 -10.35 3.42 -24.06
N ASP A 144 -10.58 2.80 -22.90
CA ASP A 144 -9.59 2.72 -21.82
C ASP A 144 -8.28 2.10 -22.28
N ILE A 145 -8.36 0.95 -22.95
CA ILE A 145 -7.19 0.26 -23.51
C ILE A 145 -6.48 1.16 -24.53
N SER A 146 -7.22 1.78 -25.45
CA SER A 146 -6.66 2.66 -26.47
C SER A 146 -5.94 3.88 -25.87
N ASP A 147 -6.55 4.53 -24.87
CA ASP A 147 -5.92 5.66 -24.18
C ASP A 147 -4.68 5.23 -23.39
N LYS A 148 -4.75 4.09 -22.70
CA LYS A 148 -3.60 3.51 -21.97
C LYS A 148 -2.45 3.19 -22.93
N VAL A 149 -2.73 2.57 -24.07
CA VAL A 149 -1.74 2.31 -25.13
C VAL A 149 -1.13 3.61 -25.64
N LYS A 150 -1.97 4.60 -25.97
CA LYS A 150 -1.51 5.90 -26.47
C LYS A 150 -0.52 6.56 -25.53
N VAL A 151 -0.90 6.79 -24.26
CA VAL A 151 -0.01 7.49 -23.31
C VAL A 151 1.24 6.69 -22.94
N SER A 152 1.17 5.35 -23.00
CA SER A 152 2.33 4.47 -22.81
C SER A 152 3.32 4.58 -23.96
N LEU A 153 2.84 4.63 -25.22
CA LEU A 153 3.69 4.76 -26.39
C LEU A 153 4.28 6.17 -26.54
N GLU A 154 3.55 7.22 -26.15
CA GLU A 154 4.09 8.58 -26.02
C GLU A 154 5.26 8.57 -25.02
N CYS A 155 5.05 8.00 -23.84
CA CYS A 155 6.10 7.82 -22.84
C CYS A 155 7.31 7.05 -23.40
N LYS A 156 7.07 5.93 -24.09
CA LYS A 156 8.13 5.15 -24.74
C LYS A 156 8.94 6.01 -25.71
N GLN A 157 8.26 6.77 -26.57
CA GLN A 157 8.91 7.62 -27.55
C GLN A 157 9.72 8.72 -26.89
N ASP A 158 9.22 9.33 -25.82
CA ASP A 158 9.94 10.33 -25.04
C ASP A 158 11.24 9.76 -24.44
N MET A 159 11.21 8.52 -23.94
CA MET A 159 12.41 7.85 -23.43
C MET A 159 13.42 7.55 -24.55
N ILE A 160 12.96 7.11 -25.73
CA ILE A 160 13.82 6.89 -26.90
C ILE A 160 14.45 8.21 -27.36
N ASN A 161 13.69 9.30 -27.41
CA ASN A 161 14.17 10.62 -27.80
C ASN A 161 15.21 11.15 -26.80
N GLN A 162 15.09 10.79 -25.52
CA GLN A 162 16.10 11.05 -24.50
C GLN A 162 17.34 10.16 -24.63
N GLY A 163 17.36 9.22 -25.57
CA GLY A 163 18.45 8.28 -25.82
C GLY A 163 18.54 7.13 -24.82
N ILE A 164 17.45 6.84 -24.08
CA ILE A 164 17.42 5.75 -23.08
C ILE A 164 17.38 4.40 -23.78
N ASP A 165 18.30 3.50 -23.44
CA ASP A 165 18.28 2.12 -23.90
C ASP A 165 17.26 1.28 -23.10
N LEU A 166 16.02 1.22 -23.61
CA LEU A 166 14.94 0.45 -22.98
C LEU A 166 15.24 -1.04 -22.82
N SER A 167 16.16 -1.61 -23.62
CA SER A 167 16.53 -3.03 -23.50
C SER A 167 17.31 -3.33 -22.21
N ALA A 168 17.91 -2.30 -21.60
CA ALA A 168 18.72 -2.44 -20.40
C ALA A 168 17.90 -2.44 -19.09
N TYR A 169 16.57 -2.38 -19.16
CA TYR A 169 15.66 -2.36 -18.02
C TYR A 169 14.97 -3.71 -17.88
N ASN A 170 15.62 -4.61 -17.15
CA ASN A 170 15.23 -6.00 -16.95
C ASN A 170 15.91 -6.56 -15.67
N SER A 171 15.48 -7.74 -15.23
CA SER A 171 15.95 -8.39 -14.00
C SER A 171 17.44 -8.78 -14.05
N ASN A 172 18.00 -9.07 -15.23
CA ASN A 172 19.43 -9.36 -15.38
C ASN A 172 20.28 -8.11 -15.12
N SER A 173 19.91 -6.97 -15.71
CA SER A 173 20.60 -5.70 -15.46
C SER A 173 20.55 -5.29 -13.99
N VAL A 174 19.38 -5.44 -13.34
CA VAL A 174 19.26 -5.17 -11.90
C VAL A 174 20.14 -6.12 -11.08
N SER A 175 20.24 -7.40 -11.47
CA SER A 175 21.11 -8.35 -10.79
C SER A 175 22.60 -7.96 -10.89
N MET A 176 23.02 -7.41 -12.04
CA MET A 176 24.36 -6.86 -12.22
C MET A 176 24.58 -5.61 -11.36
N ASP A 177 23.59 -4.71 -11.27
CA ASP A 177 23.63 -3.53 -10.39
C ASP A 177 23.81 -3.96 -8.92
N LEU A 178 23.06 -4.96 -8.47
CA LEU A 178 23.14 -5.52 -7.12
C LEU A 178 24.54 -6.10 -6.82
N ASN A 179 25.09 -6.92 -7.73
CA ASN A 179 26.45 -7.47 -7.55
C ASN A 179 27.50 -6.35 -7.48
N ALA A 180 27.40 -5.35 -8.36
CA ALA A 180 28.30 -4.21 -8.38
C ALA A 180 28.17 -3.37 -7.10
N LEU A 181 26.96 -3.12 -6.62
CA LEU A 181 26.69 -2.37 -5.39
C LEU A 181 27.27 -3.09 -4.17
N LYS A 182 27.05 -4.41 -4.05
CA LYS A 182 27.61 -5.23 -2.97
C LYS A 182 29.13 -5.06 -2.87
N LYS A 183 29.82 -5.16 -4.02
CA LYS A 183 31.27 -4.98 -4.13
C LYS A 183 31.70 -3.55 -3.78
N ALA A 184 31.00 -2.53 -4.27
CA ALA A 184 31.29 -1.13 -3.99
C ALA A 184 31.14 -0.79 -2.50
N LEU A 185 30.14 -1.39 -1.83
CA LEU A 185 29.93 -1.29 -0.38
C LEU A 185 30.85 -2.20 0.44
N LYS A 186 31.66 -3.03 -0.22
CA LYS A 186 32.63 -3.97 0.38
C LYS A 186 32.00 -5.08 1.23
N TYR A 187 30.77 -5.48 0.92
CA TYR A 187 30.14 -6.65 1.53
C TYR A 187 30.52 -7.94 0.79
N GLN A 188 30.73 -9.02 1.53
CA GLN A 188 31.09 -10.33 0.96
C GLN A 188 29.85 -11.09 0.54
N LYS A 189 28.83 -11.14 1.40
CA LYS A 189 27.52 -11.70 1.10
C LYS A 189 26.43 -10.76 1.61
N TRP A 190 25.18 -11.10 1.36
CA TRP A 190 24.04 -10.47 2.03
C TRP A 190 22.84 -11.40 2.09
N ASN A 191 21.91 -11.07 2.99
CA ASN A 191 20.59 -11.66 3.04
C ASN A 191 19.72 -10.93 2.01
N VAL A 192 19.22 -11.64 1.00
CA VAL A 192 18.42 -11.06 -0.08
C VAL A 192 16.95 -11.24 0.26
N LEU A 193 16.23 -10.13 0.41
CA LEU A 193 14.79 -10.11 0.68
C LEU A 193 14.06 -9.46 -0.50
N GLY A 194 13.32 -10.27 -1.25
CA GLY A 194 12.46 -9.82 -2.34
C GLY A 194 10.99 -9.93 -1.97
N VAL A 195 10.18 -8.98 -2.45
CA VAL A 195 8.71 -9.04 -2.35
C VAL A 195 8.10 -9.00 -3.74
N SER A 196 7.10 -9.83 -4.00
CA SER A 196 6.33 -9.80 -5.26
C SER A 196 7.24 -9.97 -6.48
N TYR A 197 7.19 -9.08 -7.48
CA TYR A 197 8.14 -9.04 -8.59
C TYR A 197 9.61 -9.04 -8.16
N GLY A 198 9.93 -8.45 -7.01
CA GLY A 198 11.25 -8.48 -6.41
C GLY A 198 11.74 -9.90 -6.10
N THR A 199 10.84 -10.87 -5.91
CA THR A 199 11.20 -12.30 -5.80
C THR A 199 11.69 -12.89 -7.10
N HIS A 200 11.19 -12.44 -8.26
CA HIS A 200 11.71 -12.86 -9.56
C HIS A 200 13.12 -12.29 -9.78
N ILE A 201 13.34 -11.01 -9.44
CA ILE A 201 14.67 -10.38 -9.47
C ILE A 201 15.61 -11.12 -8.51
N SER A 202 15.15 -11.43 -7.29
CA SER A 202 15.96 -12.12 -6.27
C SER A 202 16.38 -13.53 -6.73
N GLN A 203 15.47 -14.28 -7.35
CA GLN A 203 15.78 -15.58 -7.94
C GLN A 203 16.76 -15.46 -9.12
N THR A 204 16.61 -14.43 -9.96
CA THR A 204 17.54 -14.14 -11.06
C THR A 204 18.94 -13.83 -10.51
N TYR A 205 19.04 -12.97 -9.50
CA TYR A 205 20.28 -12.62 -8.83
C TYR A 205 20.94 -13.84 -8.19
N ALA A 206 20.17 -14.68 -7.49
CA ALA A 206 20.66 -15.90 -6.85
C ALA A 206 21.14 -16.96 -7.87
N ASN A 207 20.57 -16.99 -9.08
CA ASN A 207 21.00 -17.84 -10.17
C ASN A 207 22.31 -17.34 -10.81
N LEU A 208 22.49 -16.02 -10.95
CA LEU A 208 23.69 -15.41 -11.54
C LEU A 208 24.87 -15.34 -10.55
N PHE A 209 24.58 -15.09 -9.28
CA PHE A 209 25.57 -14.86 -8.22
C PHE A 209 25.28 -15.68 -6.95
N PRO A 210 25.22 -17.02 -7.05
CA PRO A 210 24.83 -17.87 -5.92
C PRO A 210 25.75 -17.75 -4.70
N ASP A 211 27.04 -17.43 -4.89
CA ASP A 211 28.00 -17.27 -3.79
C ASP A 211 27.86 -15.93 -3.05
N ASP A 212 27.08 -14.97 -3.57
CA ASP A 212 26.77 -13.71 -2.89
C ASP A 212 25.68 -13.86 -1.81
N ILE A 213 24.97 -14.99 -1.79
CA ILE A 213 23.79 -15.19 -0.97
C ILE A 213 24.17 -15.81 0.39
N ASN A 214 23.77 -15.15 1.47
CA ASN A 214 23.79 -15.75 2.81
C ASN A 214 22.47 -16.45 3.13
N SER A 215 21.35 -15.75 2.92
CA SER A 215 19.98 -16.27 3.02
C SER A 215 19.13 -15.63 1.93
N LEU A 216 18.14 -16.37 1.41
CA LEU A 216 17.19 -15.88 0.41
C LEU A 216 15.78 -15.87 0.99
N ILE A 217 15.10 -14.74 0.94
CA ILE A 217 13.75 -14.58 1.45
C ILE A 217 12.86 -14.07 0.32
N LEU A 218 11.83 -14.84 0.01
CA LEU A 218 10.91 -14.61 -1.11
C LEU A 218 9.50 -14.47 -0.56
N ASP A 219 9.07 -13.24 -0.34
CA ASP A 219 7.73 -12.95 0.14
C ASP A 219 6.78 -12.71 -1.03
N SER A 220 5.71 -13.50 -1.09
CA SER A 220 4.69 -13.43 -2.15
C SER A 220 5.32 -13.72 -3.50
N SER A 221 5.87 -14.93 -3.60
CA SER A 221 6.83 -15.32 -4.62
C SER A 221 6.21 -15.59 -5.99
N ILE A 222 6.95 -15.25 -7.04
CA ILE A 222 6.65 -15.64 -8.42
C ILE A 222 7.55 -16.84 -8.79
N PRO A 223 6.99 -18.04 -8.99
CA PRO A 223 7.80 -19.21 -9.34
C PRO A 223 8.35 -19.08 -10.76
N GLU A 224 7.48 -18.75 -11.73
CA GLU A 224 7.80 -18.75 -13.15
C GLU A 224 7.23 -17.50 -13.81
N ILE A 225 8.09 -16.63 -14.33
CA ILE A 225 7.64 -15.35 -14.90
C ILE A 225 6.79 -15.53 -16.18
N GLY A 226 7.00 -16.61 -16.92
CA GLY A 226 6.25 -16.93 -18.14
C GLY A 226 4.79 -17.32 -17.91
N ASN A 227 4.41 -17.72 -16.69
CA ASN A 227 3.04 -18.07 -16.34
C ASN A 227 2.43 -17.13 -15.29
N TYR A 228 3.21 -16.14 -14.84
CA TYR A 228 2.80 -15.18 -13.81
C TYR A 228 1.54 -14.43 -14.23
N TYR A 229 1.56 -13.85 -15.42
CA TYR A 229 0.52 -12.95 -15.91
C TYR A 229 -0.72 -13.71 -16.38
N VAL A 230 -0.53 -14.85 -17.05
CA VAL A 230 -1.62 -15.73 -17.52
C VAL A 230 -2.55 -16.13 -16.37
N ASN A 231 -2.00 -16.39 -15.17
CA ASN A 231 -2.78 -16.90 -14.04
C ASN A 231 -3.48 -15.82 -13.21
N ASN A 232 -3.33 -14.52 -13.50
CA ASN A 232 -3.88 -13.44 -12.66
C ASN A 232 -5.38 -13.59 -12.38
N THR A 233 -6.18 -13.88 -13.42
CA THR A 233 -7.63 -14.04 -13.25
C THR A 233 -7.99 -15.25 -12.40
N LYS A 234 -7.31 -16.38 -12.63
CA LYS A 234 -7.49 -17.60 -11.84
C LYS A 234 -7.09 -17.37 -10.37
N ASN A 235 -6.00 -16.67 -10.13
CA ASN A 235 -5.52 -16.36 -8.77
C ASN A 235 -6.53 -15.49 -8.03
N TYR A 236 -7.10 -14.48 -8.70
CA TYR A 236 -8.18 -13.67 -8.15
C TYR A 236 -9.44 -14.50 -7.85
N GLU A 237 -9.85 -15.39 -8.75
CA GLU A 237 -10.99 -16.29 -8.54
C GLU A 237 -10.81 -17.18 -7.30
N LEU A 238 -9.61 -17.71 -7.08
CA LEU A 238 -9.31 -18.53 -5.90
C LEU A 238 -9.48 -17.73 -4.60
N SER A 239 -8.99 -16.50 -4.55
CA SER A 239 -9.14 -15.63 -3.38
C SER A 239 -10.60 -15.21 -3.15
N LEU A 240 -11.37 -14.96 -4.22
CA LEU A 240 -12.81 -14.69 -4.12
C LEU A 240 -13.59 -15.89 -3.58
N GLN A 241 -13.34 -17.08 -4.14
CA GLN A 241 -14.00 -18.30 -3.69
C GLN A 241 -13.75 -18.53 -2.21
N LYS A 242 -12.50 -18.36 -1.78
CA LYS A 242 -12.12 -18.44 -0.37
C LYS A 242 -12.86 -17.41 0.49
N LEU A 243 -12.98 -16.16 0.05
CA LEU A 243 -13.75 -15.12 0.76
C LEU A 243 -15.21 -15.54 0.94
N PHE A 244 -15.83 -16.03 -0.12
CA PHE A 244 -17.23 -16.44 -0.11
C PHE A 244 -17.46 -17.63 0.81
N ASP A 245 -16.58 -18.64 0.74
CA ASP A 245 -16.65 -19.82 1.60
C ASP A 245 -16.40 -19.47 3.07
N ASP A 246 -15.39 -18.65 3.37
CA ASP A 246 -15.10 -18.21 4.74
C ASP A 246 -16.27 -17.38 5.32
N CYS A 247 -16.92 -16.51 4.53
CA CYS A 247 -18.08 -15.75 5.00
C CYS A 247 -19.32 -16.63 5.17
N ARG A 248 -19.61 -17.52 4.21
CA ARG A 248 -20.76 -18.45 4.27
C ARG A 248 -20.69 -19.35 5.51
N ASN A 249 -19.48 -19.78 5.88
CA ASN A 249 -19.22 -20.64 7.04
C ASN A 249 -19.09 -19.87 8.37
N ASN A 250 -19.12 -18.53 8.35
CA ASN A 250 -19.12 -17.69 9.54
C ASN A 250 -20.56 -17.20 9.81
N PRO A 251 -21.20 -17.60 10.94
CA PRO A 251 -22.60 -17.24 11.21
C PRO A 251 -22.88 -15.73 11.19
N ASP A 252 -22.00 -14.91 11.79
CA ASP A 252 -22.17 -13.46 11.87
C ASP A 252 -21.99 -12.81 10.48
N CYS A 253 -21.00 -13.29 9.70
CA CYS A 253 -20.79 -12.80 8.34
C CYS A 253 -21.96 -13.18 7.44
N ASN A 254 -22.40 -14.43 7.47
CA ASN A 254 -23.49 -14.93 6.63
C ASN A 254 -24.84 -14.30 7.00
N ALA A 255 -25.08 -14.01 8.29
CA ALA A 255 -26.27 -13.30 8.75
C ALA A 255 -26.30 -11.84 8.24
N SER A 256 -25.17 -11.13 8.34
CA SER A 256 -25.07 -9.73 7.88
C SER A 256 -24.94 -9.59 6.36
N PHE A 257 -24.33 -10.57 5.68
CA PHE A 257 -24.01 -10.54 4.26
C PHE A 257 -24.45 -11.83 3.53
N PRO A 258 -25.75 -12.19 3.55
CA PRO A 258 -26.23 -13.44 2.98
C PRO A 258 -26.07 -13.51 1.45
N ASN A 259 -25.62 -14.65 0.94
CA ASN A 259 -25.39 -14.87 -0.50
C ASN A 259 -24.34 -13.93 -1.12
N LEU A 260 -23.26 -13.65 -0.38
CA LEU A 260 -22.20 -12.70 -0.76
C LEU A 260 -21.67 -12.91 -2.19
N GLU A 261 -21.44 -14.15 -2.60
CA GLU A 261 -21.00 -14.51 -3.96
C GLU A 261 -21.96 -14.02 -5.04
N GLN A 262 -23.25 -14.29 -4.86
CA GLN A 262 -24.28 -13.85 -5.80
C GLN A 262 -24.36 -12.32 -5.83
N VAL A 263 -24.22 -11.65 -4.68
CA VAL A 263 -24.17 -10.19 -4.61
C VAL A 263 -22.99 -9.64 -5.39
N TYR A 264 -21.79 -10.21 -5.21
CA TYR A 264 -20.59 -9.79 -5.92
C TYR A 264 -20.81 -9.82 -7.44
N TYR A 265 -21.32 -10.94 -7.94
CA TYR A 265 -21.54 -11.10 -9.38
C TYR A 265 -22.72 -10.28 -9.91
N ASN A 266 -23.76 -10.02 -9.09
CA ASN A 266 -24.86 -9.14 -9.46
C ASN A 266 -24.40 -7.67 -9.56
N ASN A 267 -23.47 -7.24 -8.71
CA ASN A 267 -22.88 -5.91 -8.79
C ASN A 267 -22.17 -5.68 -10.12
N ILE A 268 -21.42 -6.66 -10.63
CA ILE A 268 -20.79 -6.57 -11.97
C ILE A 268 -21.85 -6.27 -13.03
N SER A 269 -22.92 -7.08 -13.09
CA SER A 269 -24.00 -6.89 -14.07
C SER A 269 -24.78 -5.59 -13.87
N ALA A 270 -24.96 -5.14 -12.62
CA ALA A 270 -25.62 -3.89 -12.31
C ALA A 270 -24.78 -2.67 -12.74
N LEU A 271 -23.46 -2.72 -12.53
CA LEU A 271 -22.52 -1.66 -12.90
C LEU A 271 -22.30 -1.58 -14.41
N GLN A 272 -22.36 -2.70 -15.14
CA GLN A 272 -22.37 -2.70 -16.61
C GLN A 272 -23.55 -1.89 -17.16
N LYS A 273 -24.72 -1.97 -16.52
CA LYS A 273 -25.93 -1.24 -16.95
C LYS A 273 -25.96 0.20 -16.42
N LYS A 274 -25.55 0.40 -15.18
CA LYS A 274 -25.61 1.68 -14.49
C LYS A 274 -24.37 1.84 -13.59
N PRO A 275 -23.29 2.46 -14.07
CA PRO A 275 -22.11 2.82 -13.28
C PRO A 275 -22.46 3.76 -12.11
N ILE A 276 -21.59 3.84 -11.10
CA ILE A 276 -21.76 4.74 -9.94
C ILE A 276 -20.72 5.86 -10.03
N THR A 277 -21.16 7.11 -10.14
CA THR A 277 -20.25 8.27 -10.11
C THR A 277 -20.25 8.89 -8.72
N VAL A 278 -19.06 9.11 -8.16
CA VAL A 278 -18.87 9.70 -6.83
C VAL A 278 -18.04 10.98 -6.92
N LYS A 279 -18.27 11.91 -5.99
CA LYS A 279 -17.49 13.14 -5.86
C LYS A 279 -16.19 12.87 -5.09
N VAL A 280 -15.08 13.35 -5.61
CA VAL A 280 -13.76 13.18 -4.99
C VAL A 280 -12.99 14.50 -4.99
N ASN A 281 -11.92 14.57 -4.22
CA ASN A 281 -11.08 15.77 -4.18
C ASN A 281 -10.37 15.96 -5.54
N LYS A 282 -10.32 17.21 -6.04
CA LYS A 282 -9.64 17.56 -7.30
C LYS A 282 -8.13 17.29 -7.29
N SER A 283 -7.53 17.19 -6.11
CA SER A 283 -6.14 16.76 -5.94
C SER A 283 -5.92 15.28 -6.26
N ILE A 284 -6.97 14.45 -6.17
CA ILE A 284 -6.92 13.02 -6.49
C ILE A 284 -7.26 12.81 -7.97
N VAL A 285 -8.42 13.30 -8.40
CA VAL A 285 -8.87 13.27 -9.80
C VAL A 285 -9.19 14.70 -10.24
N PRO A 286 -8.52 15.26 -11.27
CA PRO A 286 -8.73 16.65 -11.69
C PRO A 286 -10.18 17.03 -12.00
N SER A 287 -10.99 16.09 -12.50
CA SER A 287 -12.44 16.30 -12.76
C SER A 287 -13.25 16.55 -11.49
N GLY A 288 -12.75 16.14 -10.32
CA GLY A 288 -13.50 16.12 -9.06
C GLY A 288 -14.51 14.98 -8.95
N THR A 289 -14.48 14.01 -9.88
CA THR A 289 -15.37 12.85 -9.87
C THR A 289 -14.63 11.58 -10.26
N PHE A 290 -15.08 10.44 -9.74
CA PHE A 290 -14.63 9.11 -10.12
C PHE A 290 -15.86 8.27 -10.45
N THR A 291 -15.83 7.49 -11.53
CA THR A 291 -16.93 6.58 -11.85
C THR A 291 -16.48 5.14 -11.68
N TYR A 292 -17.20 4.38 -10.84
CA TYR A 292 -17.07 2.95 -10.75
C TYR A 292 -17.94 2.28 -11.81
N ASN A 293 -17.32 1.78 -12.86
CA ASN A 293 -17.90 0.82 -13.78
C ASN A 293 -17.64 -0.62 -13.28
N ALA A 294 -17.99 -1.62 -14.10
CA ALA A 294 -17.83 -3.02 -13.73
C ALA A 294 -16.36 -3.46 -13.59
N GLU A 295 -15.45 -2.93 -14.41
CA GLU A 295 -14.01 -3.17 -14.29
C GLU A 295 -13.44 -2.53 -13.03
N ASP A 296 -13.81 -1.28 -12.73
CA ASP A 296 -13.35 -0.57 -11.53
C ASP A 296 -13.76 -1.30 -10.26
N TYR A 297 -14.98 -1.84 -10.23
CA TYR A 297 -15.43 -2.68 -9.13
C TYR A 297 -14.58 -3.95 -8.99
N LYS A 298 -14.32 -4.66 -10.09
CA LYS A 298 -13.48 -5.86 -10.03
C LYS A 298 -12.07 -5.52 -9.53
N ILE A 299 -11.48 -4.40 -9.97
CA ILE A 299 -10.17 -3.91 -9.55
C ILE A 299 -10.20 -3.51 -8.08
N ALA A 300 -11.20 -2.76 -7.62
CA ALA A 300 -11.32 -2.35 -6.22
C ALA A 300 -11.41 -3.55 -5.27
N ILE A 301 -12.19 -4.57 -5.62
CA ILE A 301 -12.27 -5.81 -4.85
C ILE A 301 -10.95 -6.59 -4.91
N GLN A 302 -10.32 -6.68 -6.08
CA GLN A 302 -9.04 -7.36 -6.23
C GLN A 302 -7.92 -6.69 -5.42
N GLN A 303 -7.80 -5.37 -5.45
CA GLN A 303 -6.86 -4.60 -4.65
C GLN A 303 -7.16 -4.73 -3.14
N SER A 304 -8.42 -4.90 -2.76
CA SER A 304 -8.78 -5.13 -1.36
C SER A 304 -8.27 -6.45 -0.80
N LEU A 305 -8.06 -7.46 -1.65
CA LEU A 305 -7.51 -8.75 -1.23
C LEU A 305 -6.00 -8.70 -0.92
N TYR A 306 -5.31 -7.60 -1.25
CA TYR A 306 -3.89 -7.43 -0.93
C TYR A 306 -3.65 -7.24 0.58
N ASP A 307 -4.58 -6.63 1.31
CA ASP A 307 -4.39 -6.28 2.73
C ASP A 307 -5.35 -7.07 3.62
N LYS A 308 -4.83 -7.68 4.69
CA LYS A 308 -5.64 -8.45 5.66
C LYS A 308 -6.81 -7.62 6.22
N LYS A 309 -6.57 -6.37 6.60
CA LYS A 309 -7.60 -5.49 7.18
C LYS A 309 -8.69 -5.16 6.16
N LEU A 310 -8.35 -5.08 4.88
CA LEU A 310 -9.36 -4.93 3.82
C LEU A 310 -10.17 -6.22 3.60
N VAL A 311 -9.54 -7.40 3.66
CA VAL A 311 -10.24 -8.69 3.61
C VAL A 311 -11.32 -8.77 4.70
N GLU A 312 -11.03 -8.30 5.92
CA GLU A 312 -11.97 -8.29 7.05
C GLU A 312 -13.22 -7.42 6.81
N VAL A 313 -13.14 -6.34 6.02
CA VAL A 313 -14.27 -5.46 5.69
C VAL A 313 -14.82 -5.70 4.27
N LEU A 314 -14.29 -6.67 3.53
CA LEU A 314 -14.61 -6.87 2.12
C LEU A 314 -16.08 -7.27 1.87
N PRO A 315 -16.72 -8.12 2.70
CA PRO A 315 -18.16 -8.37 2.56
C PRO A 315 -19.01 -7.10 2.69
N LEU A 316 -18.67 -6.23 3.65
CA LEU A 316 -19.32 -4.94 3.84
C LEU A 316 -19.14 -4.05 2.61
N LEU A 317 -17.92 -3.99 2.04
CA LEU A 317 -17.63 -3.22 0.83
C LEU A 317 -18.47 -3.70 -0.36
N ILE A 318 -18.55 -5.01 -0.61
CA ILE A 318 -19.38 -5.60 -1.67
C ILE A 318 -20.85 -5.18 -1.51
N TYR A 319 -21.35 -5.11 -0.27
CA TYR A 319 -22.70 -4.63 0.01
C TYR A 319 -22.88 -3.12 -0.18
N GLN A 320 -21.84 -2.30 0.03
CA GLN A 320 -21.92 -0.87 -0.30
C GLN A 320 -22.08 -0.62 -1.80
N PHE A 321 -21.48 -1.46 -2.65
CA PHE A 321 -21.74 -1.43 -4.09
C PHE A 321 -23.17 -1.85 -4.44
N LYS A 322 -23.69 -2.89 -3.80
CA LYS A 322 -25.09 -3.33 -3.94
C LYS A 322 -26.07 -2.20 -3.59
N ASN A 323 -25.81 -1.54 -2.46
CA ASN A 323 -26.63 -0.45 -1.94
C ASN A 323 -26.37 0.89 -2.65
N ARG A 324 -25.36 0.95 -3.54
CA ARG A 324 -24.93 2.14 -4.27
C ARG A 324 -24.66 3.33 -3.33
N ASN A 325 -24.01 3.09 -2.19
CA ASN A 325 -23.71 4.14 -1.21
C ASN A 325 -22.56 5.04 -1.70
N GLU A 326 -22.91 6.11 -2.41
CA GLU A 326 -21.94 7.04 -3.01
C GLU A 326 -21.00 7.69 -2.00
N THR A 327 -21.43 7.91 -0.75
CA THR A 327 -20.58 8.56 0.27
C THR A 327 -19.43 7.65 0.69
N THR A 328 -19.73 6.39 1.00
CA THR A 328 -18.70 5.40 1.34
C THR A 328 -17.78 5.11 0.14
N LEU A 329 -18.36 4.98 -1.06
CA LEU A 329 -17.58 4.75 -2.27
C LEU A 329 -16.67 5.94 -2.63
N ALA A 330 -17.07 7.18 -2.35
CA ALA A 330 -16.18 8.34 -2.46
C ALA A 330 -14.97 8.25 -1.51
N GLY A 331 -15.23 7.87 -0.25
CA GLY A 331 -14.16 7.65 0.75
C GLY A 331 -13.19 6.55 0.34
N LEU A 332 -13.69 5.51 -0.33
CA LEU A 332 -12.88 4.43 -0.88
C LEU A 332 -11.88 4.93 -1.93
N VAL A 333 -12.29 5.80 -2.87
CA VAL A 333 -11.36 6.36 -3.87
C VAL A 333 -10.17 7.04 -3.19
N GLN A 334 -10.43 7.81 -2.13
CA GLN A 334 -9.38 8.49 -1.36
C GLN A 334 -8.45 7.51 -0.64
N ALA A 335 -9.00 6.45 -0.03
CA ALA A 335 -8.21 5.44 0.67
C ALA A 335 -7.36 4.59 -0.28
N PHE A 336 -7.80 4.41 -1.52
CA PHE A 336 -7.16 3.53 -2.52
C PHE A 336 -6.38 4.27 -3.61
N SER A 337 -6.41 5.61 -3.66
CA SER A 337 -5.75 6.38 -4.72
C SER A 337 -4.24 6.13 -4.79
N GLY A 338 -3.61 5.78 -3.68
CA GLY A 338 -2.20 5.39 -3.63
C GLY A 338 -1.92 3.91 -3.94
N ALA A 339 -2.92 3.02 -3.87
CA ALA A 339 -2.72 1.58 -3.98
C ALA A 339 -2.24 1.15 -5.38
N LEU A 340 -2.60 1.91 -6.42
CA LEU A 340 -2.17 1.70 -7.80
C LEU A 340 -0.95 2.54 -8.20
N SER A 341 -0.33 3.23 -7.25
CA SER A 341 0.82 4.10 -7.52
C SER A 341 2.09 3.28 -7.77
N LEU A 342 2.56 3.31 -9.01
CA LEU A 342 3.79 2.67 -9.48
C LEU A 342 4.52 3.60 -10.45
N ASN A 343 5.83 3.40 -10.62
CA ASN A 343 6.60 4.01 -11.69
C ASN A 343 6.30 3.28 -13.01
N TYR A 344 5.21 3.66 -13.68
CA TYR A 344 4.73 2.90 -14.84
C TYR A 344 5.68 2.91 -16.06
N GLY A 345 6.57 3.90 -16.19
CA GLY A 345 7.61 3.85 -17.21
C GLY A 345 8.60 2.71 -16.97
N ASN A 346 9.05 2.52 -15.72
CA ASN A 346 9.83 1.34 -15.33
C ASN A 346 9.01 0.06 -15.49
N TYR A 347 7.76 0.06 -15.00
CA TYR A 347 6.88 -1.09 -15.09
C TYR A 347 6.78 -1.63 -16.53
N PHE A 348 6.51 -0.78 -17.52
CA PHE A 348 6.41 -1.23 -18.91
C PHE A 348 7.73 -1.62 -19.53
N CYS A 349 8.84 -0.98 -19.14
CA CYS A 349 10.16 -1.45 -19.58
C CYS A 349 10.39 -2.91 -19.16
N PHE A 350 10.14 -3.26 -17.89
CA PHE A 350 10.33 -4.62 -17.40
C PHE A 350 9.27 -5.57 -17.95
N THR A 351 7.99 -5.24 -17.77
CA THR A 351 6.86 -6.08 -18.18
C THR A 351 6.89 -6.40 -19.67
N CYS A 352 7.20 -5.42 -20.53
CA CYS A 352 7.28 -5.67 -21.97
C CYS A 352 8.58 -6.36 -22.42
N ASN A 353 9.67 -6.29 -21.65
CA ASN A 353 10.92 -6.97 -21.98
C ASN A 353 10.94 -8.43 -21.55
N GLU A 354 10.40 -8.76 -20.36
CA GLU A 354 10.65 -10.07 -19.73
C GLU A 354 9.42 -10.76 -19.12
N VAL A 355 8.23 -10.16 -19.19
CA VAL A 355 6.99 -10.78 -18.68
C VAL A 355 6.07 -11.14 -19.83
N ILE A 356 5.45 -10.14 -20.47
CA ILE A 356 4.43 -10.33 -21.50
C ILE A 356 4.92 -11.16 -22.70
N PRO A 357 6.17 -11.02 -23.20
CA PRO A 357 6.66 -11.87 -24.30
C PRO A 357 6.60 -13.37 -24.02
N PHE A 358 6.55 -13.79 -22.76
CA PHE A 358 6.48 -15.19 -22.35
C PHE A 358 5.10 -15.62 -21.85
N ASN A 359 4.12 -14.70 -21.79
CA ASN A 359 2.76 -14.97 -21.34
C ASN A 359 1.80 -14.91 -22.53
N ASN A 360 0.91 -15.90 -22.67
CA ASN A 360 0.01 -16.00 -23.81
C ASN A 360 -1.36 -15.34 -23.54
N LEU A 361 -1.80 -14.41 -24.40
CA LEU A 361 -3.08 -13.71 -24.25
C LEU A 361 -4.30 -14.64 -24.41
N ASN A 362 -4.23 -15.65 -25.27
CA ASN A 362 -5.33 -16.62 -25.43
C ASN A 362 -5.48 -17.46 -24.17
N GLU A 363 -4.37 -17.89 -23.55
CA GLU A 363 -4.40 -18.59 -22.26
C GLU A 363 -4.97 -17.68 -21.16
N TYR A 364 -4.53 -16.41 -21.09
CA TYR A 364 -5.07 -15.43 -20.14
C TYR A 364 -6.62 -15.29 -20.27
N ASN A 365 -7.12 -15.22 -21.51
CA ASN A 365 -8.57 -15.09 -21.80
C ASN A 365 -9.36 -16.39 -21.56
N THR A 366 -8.71 -17.52 -21.31
CA THR A 366 -9.38 -18.83 -21.18
C THR A 366 -9.12 -19.51 -19.83
N VAL A 367 -8.20 -18.98 -19.01
CA VAL A 367 -7.83 -19.57 -17.71
C VAL A 367 -8.97 -19.52 -16.68
N SER A 368 -9.85 -18.54 -16.79
CA SER A 368 -10.95 -18.29 -15.84
C SER A 368 -12.03 -19.37 -15.97
N ARG A 369 -12.48 -19.88 -14.82
CA ARG A 369 -13.59 -20.84 -14.77
C ARG A 369 -14.95 -20.14 -14.68
N SER A 370 -15.00 -18.89 -14.22
CA SER A 370 -16.23 -18.11 -14.14
C SER A 370 -16.58 -17.47 -15.49
N THR A 371 -17.81 -17.67 -15.96
CA THR A 371 -18.30 -16.98 -17.16
C THR A 371 -18.31 -15.45 -16.98
N LYS A 372 -18.40 -14.96 -15.75
CA LYS A 372 -18.46 -13.52 -15.41
C LYS A 372 -17.08 -12.86 -15.27
N LEU A 373 -16.00 -13.65 -15.18
CA LEU A 373 -14.62 -13.18 -15.14
C LEU A 373 -13.80 -13.69 -16.33
N LYS A 374 -14.44 -14.30 -17.34
CA LYS A 374 -13.79 -14.95 -18.48
C LYS A 374 -12.81 -14.03 -19.22
N GLU A 375 -13.10 -12.74 -19.32
CA GLU A 375 -12.22 -11.76 -19.97
C GLU A 375 -11.09 -11.23 -19.07
N GLY A 376 -11.02 -11.70 -17.82
CA GLY A 376 -10.10 -11.23 -16.82
C GLY A 376 -10.40 -9.81 -16.32
N LEU A 377 -9.35 -9.17 -15.80
CA LEU A 377 -9.36 -7.77 -15.41
C LEU A 377 -8.79 -6.93 -16.56
N SER A 378 -9.51 -5.88 -16.98
CA SER A 378 -9.05 -4.98 -18.04
C SER A 378 -7.68 -4.36 -17.72
N PHE A 379 -7.41 -4.09 -16.44
CA PHE A 379 -6.15 -3.54 -15.95
C PHE A 379 -4.93 -4.37 -16.41
N TYR A 380 -4.98 -5.70 -16.23
CA TYR A 380 -3.90 -6.60 -16.67
C TYR A 380 -4.00 -6.91 -18.16
N LYS A 381 -5.20 -7.14 -18.69
CA LYS A 381 -5.41 -7.47 -20.11
C LYS A 381 -4.85 -6.40 -21.03
N SER A 382 -5.02 -5.13 -20.67
CA SER A 382 -4.53 -3.98 -21.43
C SER A 382 -3.00 -3.96 -21.59
N ASP A 383 -2.24 -4.58 -20.69
CA ASP A 383 -0.78 -4.62 -20.78
C ASP A 383 -0.29 -5.48 -21.94
N PHE A 384 -1.06 -6.49 -22.36
CA PHE A 384 -0.76 -7.25 -23.58
C PHE A 384 -0.81 -6.34 -24.81
N GLU A 385 -1.80 -5.45 -24.91
CA GLU A 385 -1.92 -4.51 -26.04
C GLU A 385 -0.84 -3.42 -25.99
N VAL A 386 -0.54 -2.90 -24.80
CA VAL A 386 0.60 -1.98 -24.62
C VAL A 386 1.88 -2.64 -25.09
N CYS A 387 2.21 -3.82 -24.58
CA CYS A 387 3.49 -4.48 -24.88
C CYS A 387 3.59 -5.01 -26.31
N LYS A 388 2.48 -5.43 -26.93
CA LYS A 388 2.43 -5.77 -28.36
C LYS A 388 2.86 -4.59 -29.23
N LYS A 389 2.39 -3.38 -28.91
CA LYS A 389 2.79 -2.15 -29.63
C LYS A 389 4.16 -1.64 -29.18
N TRP A 390 4.51 -1.83 -27.91
CA TRP A 390 5.81 -1.49 -27.35
C TRP A 390 6.94 -2.24 -28.05
N ASN A 391 6.74 -3.51 -28.37
CA ASN A 391 7.79 -4.37 -28.93
C ASN A 391 7.77 -4.46 -30.47
N SER A 392 6.88 -3.74 -31.16
CA SER A 392 6.71 -3.85 -32.61
C SER A 392 7.96 -3.47 -33.43
N VAL A 393 8.89 -2.73 -32.83
CA VAL A 393 10.09 -2.18 -33.48
C VAL A 393 11.40 -2.67 -32.87
N SER A 394 11.35 -3.50 -31.81
CA SER A 394 12.54 -3.99 -31.11
C SER A 394 12.72 -5.50 -31.31
N LYS A 395 13.94 -5.92 -31.68
CA LYS A 395 14.34 -7.33 -31.55
C LYS A 395 14.54 -7.62 -30.06
N LEU A 396 13.51 -8.16 -29.42
CA LEU A 396 13.62 -8.64 -28.05
C LEU A 396 14.65 -9.77 -27.99
N ASN A 397 15.62 -9.66 -27.08
CA ASN A 397 16.51 -10.77 -26.75
C ASN A 397 15.79 -11.65 -25.71
N THR A 398 14.81 -12.43 -26.16
CA THR A 398 13.90 -13.24 -25.34
C THR A 398 14.54 -14.53 -24.85
N LYS A 399 15.73 -14.46 -24.24
CA LYS A 399 16.22 -15.62 -23.49
C LYS A 399 15.41 -15.73 -22.20
N LYS A 400 14.58 -16.76 -22.13
CA LYS A 400 13.92 -17.16 -20.90
C LYS A 400 15.02 -17.44 -19.86
N ASN A 401 14.99 -16.71 -18.75
CA ASN A 401 15.85 -17.00 -17.61
C ASN A 401 15.29 -18.25 -16.92
N ASP A 402 15.60 -19.42 -17.46
CA ASP A 402 15.31 -20.68 -16.77
C ASP A 402 16.18 -20.73 -15.51
N PHE A 403 15.54 -20.57 -14.36
CA PHE A 403 16.19 -20.78 -13.07
C PHE A 403 16.74 -22.21 -13.05
N LYS A 404 18.06 -22.35 -12.98
CA LYS A 404 18.67 -23.67 -12.87
C LYS A 404 18.62 -24.08 -11.41
N PRO A 405 18.03 -25.24 -11.06
CA PRO A 405 18.08 -25.76 -9.71
C PRO A 405 19.55 -25.98 -9.36
N ASN A 406 20.13 -25.05 -8.61
CA ASN A 406 21.47 -25.24 -8.10
C ASN A 406 21.35 -26.02 -6.79
N SER A 407 22.36 -26.82 -6.45
CA SER A 407 22.50 -27.37 -5.10
C SER A 407 22.80 -26.20 -4.15
N ASN A 408 21.76 -25.45 -3.79
CA ASN A 408 21.89 -24.15 -3.14
C ASN A 408 22.56 -24.33 -1.76
N LYS A 409 23.65 -23.58 -1.53
CA LYS A 409 24.42 -23.60 -0.28
C LYS A 409 23.75 -22.81 0.85
N TYR A 410 22.68 -22.08 0.57
CA TYR A 410 21.99 -21.17 1.48
C TYR A 410 20.56 -21.61 1.77
N LYS A 411 20.00 -21.14 2.89
CA LYS A 411 18.61 -21.40 3.28
C LYS A 411 17.67 -20.45 2.54
N VAL A 412 16.46 -20.92 2.23
CA VAL A 412 15.40 -20.13 1.58
C VAL A 412 14.16 -20.08 2.45
N LEU A 413 13.62 -18.88 2.68
CA LEU A 413 12.32 -18.68 3.30
C LEU A 413 11.34 -18.15 2.24
N VAL A 414 10.22 -18.84 2.06
CA VAL A 414 9.12 -18.41 1.19
C VAL A 414 7.94 -18.04 2.07
N LEU A 415 7.42 -16.82 1.92
CA LEU A 415 6.20 -16.39 2.61
C LEU A 415 5.07 -16.22 1.60
N SER A 416 3.84 -16.59 1.94
CA SER A 416 2.68 -16.43 1.05
C SER A 416 1.38 -16.21 1.80
N GLY A 417 0.51 -15.36 1.24
CA GLY A 417 -0.80 -15.07 1.80
C GLY A 417 -1.90 -15.96 1.25
N GLY A 418 -2.81 -16.40 2.12
CA GLY A 418 -3.96 -17.21 1.76
C GLY A 418 -5.00 -16.47 0.92
N PHE A 419 -5.05 -15.14 0.99
CA PHE A 419 -5.92 -14.28 0.18
C PHE A 419 -5.18 -13.56 -0.95
N ASP A 420 -3.87 -13.74 -1.08
CA ASP A 420 -3.06 -13.06 -2.09
C ASP A 420 -3.63 -13.32 -3.51
N PRO A 421 -4.20 -12.29 -4.19
CA PRO A 421 -4.90 -12.47 -5.46
C PRO A 421 -3.94 -12.49 -6.66
N ILE A 422 -2.64 -12.29 -6.44
CA ILE A 422 -1.64 -12.17 -7.51
C ILE A 422 -0.58 -13.27 -7.41
N THR A 423 -0.08 -13.55 -6.21
CA THR A 423 0.95 -14.56 -5.90
C THR A 423 0.49 -15.50 -4.77
N PRO A 424 -0.55 -16.32 -5.04
CA PRO A 424 -1.20 -17.15 -4.02
C PRO A 424 -0.27 -18.23 -3.44
N THR A 425 -0.71 -18.89 -2.36
CA THR A 425 0.10 -19.91 -1.64
C THR A 425 0.66 -21.03 -2.52
N TYR A 426 -0.04 -21.48 -3.55
CA TYR A 426 0.49 -22.51 -4.45
C TYR A 426 1.74 -22.06 -5.23
N PHE A 427 1.86 -20.75 -5.54
CA PHE A 427 3.09 -20.18 -6.09
C PHE A 427 4.24 -20.25 -5.07
N GLY A 428 3.95 -20.05 -3.78
CA GLY A 428 4.90 -20.25 -2.69
C GLY A 428 5.47 -21.66 -2.67
N TYR A 429 4.61 -22.67 -2.74
CA TYR A 429 5.03 -24.07 -2.81
C TYR A 429 5.80 -24.42 -4.08
N GLU A 430 5.37 -23.93 -5.25
CA GLU A 430 6.09 -24.14 -6.51
C GLU A 430 7.47 -23.50 -6.49
N THR A 431 7.59 -22.31 -5.89
CA THR A 431 8.88 -21.65 -5.70
C THR A 431 9.78 -22.46 -4.77
N ALA A 432 9.25 -22.91 -3.64
CA ALA A 432 9.99 -23.70 -2.66
C ALA A 432 10.58 -25.00 -3.23
N LYS A 433 9.86 -25.67 -4.15
CA LYS A 433 10.32 -26.88 -4.86
C LYS A 433 11.58 -26.66 -5.70
N LYS A 434 11.93 -25.40 -6.04
CA LYS A 434 13.15 -25.06 -6.77
C LYS A 434 14.41 -25.09 -5.89
N PHE A 435 14.27 -25.24 -4.57
CA PHE A 435 15.35 -25.17 -3.60
C PHE A 435 15.36 -26.38 -2.66
N ASN A 436 16.54 -26.96 -2.42
CA ASN A 436 16.69 -28.13 -1.53
C ASN A 436 16.52 -27.79 -0.03
N ASN A 437 16.73 -26.53 0.37
CA ASN A 437 16.69 -26.08 1.75
C ASN A 437 15.73 -24.89 1.90
N SER A 438 14.44 -25.14 1.64
CA SER A 438 13.39 -24.14 1.69
C SER A 438 12.42 -24.36 2.86
N PHE A 439 11.91 -23.26 3.39
CA PHE A 439 10.88 -23.21 4.42
C PHE A 439 9.72 -22.38 3.88
N VAL A 440 8.49 -22.87 4.01
CA VAL A 440 7.29 -22.15 3.58
C VAL A 440 6.50 -21.70 4.81
N ILE A 441 6.13 -20.42 4.83
CA ILE A 441 5.25 -19.83 5.84
C ILE A 441 4.02 -19.27 5.13
N GLU A 442 2.85 -19.75 5.54
CA GLU A 442 1.57 -19.33 4.98
C GLU A 442 0.75 -18.55 5.98
N GLY A 443 0.23 -17.40 5.59
CA GLY A 443 -0.70 -16.61 6.38
C GLY A 443 -2.12 -16.79 5.88
N TYR A 444 -2.92 -17.66 6.51
CA TYR A 444 -4.26 -18.04 6.01
C TYR A 444 -5.19 -16.84 5.73
N THR A 445 -5.21 -15.85 6.64
CA THR A 445 -6.06 -14.65 6.53
C THR A 445 -5.37 -13.46 5.88
N TYR A 446 -4.14 -13.63 5.39
CA TYR A 446 -3.32 -12.52 4.92
C TYR A 446 -3.34 -12.46 3.40
N GLY A 447 -3.26 -11.24 2.87
CA GLY A 447 -3.09 -10.97 1.45
C GLY A 447 -1.61 -10.96 1.05
N HIS A 448 -1.26 -10.01 0.20
CA HIS A 448 0.05 -9.88 -0.41
C HIS A 448 1.10 -9.25 0.53
N GLY A 449 2.33 -9.75 0.55
CA GLY A 449 3.46 -9.19 1.29
C GLY A 449 3.41 -9.43 2.80
N LEU A 450 3.51 -10.68 3.25
CA LEU A 450 3.42 -11.05 4.68
C LEU A 450 4.50 -10.39 5.54
N GLY A 451 5.68 -10.17 4.97
CA GLY A 451 6.84 -9.54 5.59
C GLY A 451 6.60 -8.10 6.02
N TYR A 452 5.59 -7.41 5.48
CA TYR A 452 5.22 -6.07 5.95
C TYR A 452 4.48 -6.08 7.29
N THR A 453 3.97 -7.24 7.72
CA THR A 453 3.27 -7.38 9.01
C THR A 453 4.24 -7.48 10.18
N LYS A 454 3.82 -7.12 11.39
CA LYS A 454 4.67 -7.25 12.59
C LYS A 454 5.19 -8.68 12.77
N SER A 455 4.32 -9.68 12.66
CA SER A 455 4.70 -11.09 12.81
C SER A 455 5.58 -11.60 11.66
N GLY A 456 5.32 -11.15 10.42
CA GLY A 456 6.16 -11.48 9.27
C GLY A 456 7.59 -10.97 9.44
N ARG A 457 7.76 -9.72 9.91
CA ARG A 457 9.09 -9.15 10.22
C ARG A 457 9.85 -9.96 11.26
N GLU A 458 9.18 -10.42 12.31
CA GLU A 458 9.79 -11.26 13.35
C GLU A 458 10.19 -12.64 12.81
N ILE A 459 9.37 -13.24 11.95
CA ILE A 459 9.69 -14.53 11.31
C ILE A 459 10.91 -14.40 10.40
N ILE A 460 10.97 -13.36 9.58
CA ILE A 460 12.14 -13.08 8.72
C ILE A 460 13.38 -12.84 9.59
N ASN A 461 13.26 -12.08 10.68
CA ASN A 461 14.33 -11.83 11.64
C ASN A 461 14.84 -13.13 12.26
N ASN A 462 13.95 -13.98 12.77
CA ASN A 462 14.34 -15.26 13.36
C ASN A 462 15.00 -16.19 12.33
N PHE A 463 14.49 -16.20 11.10
CA PHE A 463 15.08 -16.98 10.02
C PHE A 463 16.53 -16.56 9.72
N ILE A 464 16.78 -15.25 9.53
CA ILE A 464 18.13 -14.71 9.27
C ILE A 464 19.08 -14.95 10.45
N GLU A 465 18.57 -14.80 11.68
CA GLU A 465 19.33 -14.99 12.91
C GLU A 465 19.51 -16.47 13.30
N ASN A 466 19.02 -17.42 12.50
CA ASN A 466 18.99 -18.85 12.80
C ASN A 466 18.32 -19.19 14.15
N LYS A 467 17.34 -18.37 14.56
CA LYS A 467 16.52 -18.60 15.75
C LYS A 467 15.30 -19.47 15.39
N PRO A 468 14.74 -20.21 16.35
CA PRO A 468 13.51 -20.96 16.11
C PRO A 468 12.37 -20.06 15.63
N ILE A 469 11.69 -20.47 14.57
CA ILE A 469 10.37 -19.95 14.20
C ILE A 469 9.37 -20.70 15.09
N THR A 470 9.11 -20.15 16.28
CA THR A 470 8.29 -20.79 17.31
C THR A 470 6.84 -21.00 16.85
N ASP A 471 6.14 -21.96 17.46
CA ASP A 471 4.73 -22.19 17.18
C ASP A 471 3.86 -20.98 17.54
N SER A 472 4.27 -20.17 18.53
CA SER A 472 3.63 -18.90 18.85
C SER A 472 3.72 -17.86 17.72
N LEU A 473 4.86 -17.80 17.00
CA LEU A 473 5.00 -16.93 15.83
C LEU A 473 4.15 -17.44 14.66
N LYS A 474 4.08 -18.77 14.48
CA LYS A 474 3.21 -19.40 13.49
C LYS A 474 1.72 -19.26 13.84
N GLN A 475 1.36 -19.18 15.12
CA GLN A 475 -0.04 -19.07 15.57
C GLN A 475 -0.75 -17.84 14.97
N TYR A 476 -0.03 -16.73 14.78
CA TYR A 476 -0.55 -15.52 14.12
C TYR A 476 -1.00 -15.77 12.68
N PHE A 477 -0.36 -16.71 11.99
CA PHE A 477 -0.64 -17.10 10.61
C PHE A 477 -1.54 -18.34 10.51
N ASN A 478 -1.60 -19.15 11.56
CA ASN A 478 -2.44 -20.35 11.68
C ASN A 478 -3.89 -20.04 12.07
N LYS A 479 -4.28 -18.78 12.26
CA LYS A 479 -5.69 -18.43 12.49
C LYS A 479 -6.49 -18.76 11.23
N LYS A 480 -7.17 -19.91 11.21
CA LYS A 480 -7.92 -20.41 10.04
C LYS A 480 -9.30 -19.75 9.84
N ARG A 481 -9.50 -18.55 10.38
CA ARG A 481 -10.77 -17.81 10.27
C ARG A 481 -10.51 -16.31 10.15
N VAL A 482 -11.18 -15.69 9.20
CA VAL A 482 -11.21 -14.24 9.04
C VAL A 482 -12.15 -13.64 10.10
N GLU A 483 -11.71 -12.56 10.73
CA GLU A 483 -12.54 -11.76 11.65
C GLU A 483 -13.29 -10.70 10.84
N PHE A 484 -14.36 -11.13 10.15
CA PHE A 484 -15.17 -10.22 9.36
C PHE A 484 -15.82 -9.15 10.25
N LYS A 485 -15.71 -7.89 9.83
CA LYS A 485 -16.30 -6.75 10.53
C LYS A 485 -17.73 -6.54 10.02
N SER A 486 -18.67 -7.27 10.60
CA SER A 486 -20.08 -7.29 10.20
C SER A 486 -20.96 -6.30 10.96
N ASP A 487 -20.56 -5.87 12.17
CA ASP A 487 -21.33 -4.98 13.04
C ASP A 487 -20.86 -3.51 12.96
N ILE A 488 -20.93 -2.93 11.77
CA ILE A 488 -20.57 -1.53 11.54
C ILE A 488 -21.82 -0.68 11.33
N GLU A 489 -21.96 0.37 12.13
CA GLU A 489 -22.97 1.43 11.94
C GLU A 489 -22.43 2.43 10.91
N ILE A 490 -23.05 2.45 9.72
CA ILE A 490 -22.63 3.32 8.61
C ILE A 490 -22.86 4.78 8.99
N ASN A 491 -21.85 5.62 8.79
CA ASN A 491 -21.91 7.01 9.20
C ASN A 491 -21.15 7.98 8.28
N LYS A 492 -21.88 8.80 7.53
CA LYS A 492 -21.32 9.74 6.53
C LYS A 492 -20.32 10.75 7.11
N THR A 493 -20.56 11.26 8.33
CA THR A 493 -19.65 12.23 8.95
C THR A 493 -18.35 11.58 9.42
N VAL A 494 -18.41 10.36 9.97
CA VAL A 494 -17.21 9.59 10.31
C VAL A 494 -16.38 9.32 9.04
N VAL A 495 -17.02 9.00 7.91
CA VAL A 495 -16.32 8.84 6.62
C VAL A 495 -15.60 10.14 6.22
N LYS A 496 -16.26 11.29 6.34
CA LYS A 496 -15.66 12.60 6.01
C LYS A 496 -14.49 12.94 6.94
N LEU A 497 -14.68 12.76 8.25
CA LEU A 497 -13.64 12.97 9.26
C LEU A 497 -12.45 12.05 9.04
N GLY A 498 -12.68 10.76 8.74
CA GLY A 498 -11.63 9.80 8.41
C GLY A 498 -10.81 10.25 7.20
N GLY A 499 -11.46 10.76 6.14
CA GLY A 499 -10.78 11.33 4.97
C GLY A 499 -9.92 12.56 5.32
N GLU A 500 -10.44 13.48 6.14
CA GLU A 500 -9.72 14.69 6.55
C GLU A 500 -8.53 14.37 7.46
N VAL A 501 -8.69 13.47 8.44
CA VAL A 501 -7.61 12.96 9.30
C VAL A 501 -6.52 12.30 8.45
N SER A 502 -6.91 11.47 7.46
CA SER A 502 -5.96 10.83 6.54
C SER A 502 -5.18 11.83 5.67
N SER A 503 -5.77 12.99 5.37
CA SER A 503 -5.13 14.04 4.56
C SER A 503 -4.10 14.89 5.31
N LYS A 504 -3.87 14.61 6.61
CA LYS A 504 -2.96 15.35 7.52
C LYS A 504 -3.22 16.86 7.60
N GLN A 505 -4.42 17.32 7.25
CA GLN A 505 -4.83 18.73 7.35
C GLN A 505 -5.25 19.09 8.78
N TRP A 506 -4.33 18.96 9.74
CA TRP A 506 -4.61 19.17 11.17
C TRP A 506 -5.18 20.57 11.50
N TYR A 507 -4.87 21.57 10.67
CA TYR A 507 -5.37 22.94 10.81
C TYR A 507 -6.90 23.03 10.67
N TYR A 508 -7.54 22.07 9.98
CA TYR A 508 -9.00 21.98 9.88
C TYR A 508 -9.66 21.86 11.26
N PHE A 509 -8.95 21.33 12.26
CA PHE A 509 -9.47 21.12 13.61
C PHE A 509 -9.21 22.27 14.59
N ILE A 510 -8.50 23.34 14.18
CA ILE A 510 -8.19 24.48 15.08
C ILE A 510 -9.45 25.12 15.70
N PRO A 511 -10.52 25.44 14.93
CA PRO A 511 -11.74 26.01 15.52
C PRO A 511 -12.41 25.09 16.54
N LEU A 512 -12.35 23.78 16.31
CA LEU A 512 -12.88 22.78 17.24
C LEU A 512 -12.06 22.75 18.54
N LEU A 513 -10.72 22.78 18.45
CA LEU A 513 -9.84 22.83 19.63
C LEU A 513 -10.05 24.09 20.48
N LEU A 514 -10.23 25.26 19.84
CA LEU A 514 -10.56 26.50 20.55
C LEU A 514 -11.92 26.41 21.25
N SER A 515 -12.92 25.84 20.58
CA SER A 515 -14.24 25.60 21.17
C SER A 515 -14.16 24.66 22.37
N MET A 516 -13.36 23.60 22.29
CA MET A 516 -13.11 22.69 23.41
C MET A 516 -12.50 23.39 24.61
N PHE A 517 -11.52 24.28 24.40
CA PHE A 517 -10.89 25.04 25.49
C PHE A 517 -11.89 25.94 26.22
N VAL A 518 -12.76 26.63 25.47
CA VAL A 518 -13.82 27.46 26.03
C VAL A 518 -14.82 26.62 26.84
N LEU A 519 -15.27 25.49 26.29
CA LEU A 519 -16.20 24.59 26.99
C LEU A 519 -15.58 23.98 28.24
N PHE A 520 -14.29 23.64 28.22
CA PHE A 520 -13.57 23.13 29.39
C PHE A 520 -13.46 24.21 30.48
N SER A 521 -13.10 25.44 30.10
CA SER A 521 -13.05 26.58 31.02
C SER A 521 -14.43 26.87 31.64
N SER A 522 -15.49 26.81 30.81
CA SER A 522 -16.88 26.92 31.25
C SER A 522 -17.27 25.82 32.25
N LEU A 523 -16.87 24.58 31.97
CA LEU A 523 -17.12 23.44 32.86
C LEU A 523 -16.43 23.64 34.21
N CYS A 524 -15.15 24.03 34.24
CA CYS A 524 -14.42 24.31 35.47
C CYS A 524 -15.07 25.44 36.28
N TYR A 525 -15.45 26.52 35.62
CA TYR A 525 -16.12 27.65 36.27
C TYR A 525 -17.48 27.26 36.85
N THR A 526 -18.33 26.62 36.06
CA THR A 526 -19.67 26.20 36.51
C THR A 526 -19.60 25.16 37.62
N THR A 527 -18.63 24.24 37.57
CA THR A 527 -18.33 23.29 38.66
C THR A 527 -17.99 24.03 39.95
N TYR A 528 -17.09 25.01 39.89
CA TYR A 528 -16.74 25.85 41.05
C TYR A 528 -17.97 26.56 41.62
N VAL A 529 -18.81 27.16 40.78
CA VAL A 529 -20.03 27.87 41.21
C VAL A 529 -21.04 26.91 41.86
N VAL A 530 -21.25 25.73 41.28
CA VAL A 530 -22.15 24.69 41.81
C VAL A 530 -21.68 24.20 43.18
N ILE A 531 -20.38 23.94 43.34
CA ILE A 531 -19.78 23.52 44.62
C ILE A 531 -19.87 24.64 45.67
N LYS A 532 -19.45 25.86 45.31
CA LYS A 532 -19.44 27.03 46.21
C LYS A 532 -20.84 27.32 46.76
N ASN A 533 -21.86 27.17 45.93
CA ASN A 533 -23.24 27.46 46.31
C ASN A 533 -24.00 26.23 46.85
N LYS A 534 -23.30 25.14 47.22
CA LYS A 534 -23.90 23.91 47.78
C LYS A 534 -25.06 23.39 46.94
N LEU A 535 -24.88 23.31 45.62
CA LEU A 535 -25.89 22.89 44.62
C LEU A 535 -27.08 23.85 44.43
N ASN A 536 -27.19 24.93 45.20
CA ASN A 536 -28.26 25.92 45.06
C ASN A 536 -27.87 27.02 44.05
N THR A 537 -27.96 26.69 42.76
CA THR A 537 -27.64 27.59 41.64
C THR A 537 -28.80 27.75 40.67
N ASN A 538 -28.71 28.72 39.76
CA ASN A 538 -29.76 28.96 38.78
C ASN A 538 -29.75 27.92 37.64
N LEU A 539 -30.91 27.76 36.98
CA LEU A 539 -31.08 26.81 35.86
C LEU A 539 -30.06 27.02 34.73
N ASN A 540 -29.65 28.26 34.45
CA ASN A 540 -28.71 28.54 33.37
C ASN A 540 -27.30 27.99 33.66
N THR A 541 -26.86 28.07 34.92
CA THR A 541 -25.59 27.48 35.38
C THR A 541 -25.63 25.96 35.22
N TRP A 542 -26.75 25.31 35.57
CA TRP A 542 -26.93 23.87 35.38
C TRP A 542 -26.97 23.46 33.91
N LEU A 543 -27.70 24.21 33.06
CA LEU A 543 -27.74 23.96 31.63
C LEU A 543 -26.35 24.10 30.99
N LEU A 544 -25.61 25.15 31.34
CA LEU A 544 -24.25 25.38 30.86
C LEU A 544 -23.27 24.30 31.34
N PHE A 545 -23.37 23.91 32.61
CA PHE A 545 -22.57 22.82 33.19
C PHE A 545 -22.83 21.52 32.42
N SER A 546 -24.11 21.11 32.32
CA SER A 546 -24.48 19.85 31.68
C SER A 546 -24.16 19.84 30.18
N ALA A 547 -24.44 20.94 29.47
CA ALA A 547 -24.08 21.06 28.05
C ALA A 547 -22.57 20.96 27.83
N SER A 548 -21.76 21.69 28.63
CA SER A 548 -20.30 21.66 28.51
C SER A 548 -19.74 20.28 28.86
N LEU A 549 -20.24 19.65 29.93
CA LEU A 549 -19.83 18.31 30.36
C LEU A 549 -20.12 17.28 29.27
N ILE A 550 -21.36 17.21 28.79
CA ILE A 550 -21.75 16.22 27.78
C ILE A 550 -21.03 16.47 26.44
N SER A 551 -20.82 17.72 26.01
CA SER A 551 -20.00 18.02 24.82
C SER A 551 -18.57 17.51 24.94
N ILE A 552 -17.92 17.69 26.11
CA ILE A 552 -16.55 17.21 26.33
C ILE A 552 -16.51 15.69 26.37
N VAL A 553 -17.43 15.06 27.10
CA VAL A 553 -17.55 13.59 27.19
C VAL A 553 -17.76 12.99 25.81
N PHE A 554 -18.65 13.55 25.00
CA PHE A 554 -18.87 13.16 23.60
C PHE A 554 -17.57 13.21 22.79
N LEU A 555 -16.81 14.32 22.84
CA LEU A 555 -15.57 14.46 22.07
C LEU A 555 -14.47 13.48 22.53
N ILE A 556 -14.38 13.22 23.83
CA ILE A 556 -13.45 12.22 24.38
C ILE A 556 -13.79 10.84 23.81
N PHE A 557 -15.05 10.42 23.92
CA PHE A 557 -15.46 9.09 23.44
C PHE A 557 -15.40 8.96 21.92
N LEU A 558 -15.66 10.03 21.16
CA LEU A 558 -15.42 10.05 19.72
C LEU A 558 -13.93 9.88 19.38
N THR A 559 -13.05 10.55 20.12
CA THR A 559 -11.60 10.42 19.92
C THR A 559 -11.13 9.01 20.27
N LEU A 560 -11.63 8.45 21.37
CA LEU A 560 -11.34 7.08 21.80
C LEU A 560 -11.86 6.06 20.78
N SER A 561 -13.07 6.24 20.24
CA SER A 561 -13.64 5.34 19.23
C SER A 561 -12.84 5.35 17.94
N ILE A 562 -12.51 6.54 17.42
CA ILE A 562 -11.66 6.68 16.22
C ILE A 562 -10.28 6.07 16.48
N ASN A 563 -9.64 6.34 17.62
CA ASN A 563 -8.33 5.77 17.95
C ASN A 563 -8.38 4.25 18.10
N SER A 564 -9.43 3.70 18.71
CA SER A 564 -9.64 2.26 18.82
C SER A 564 -9.72 1.63 17.43
N VAL A 565 -10.56 2.19 16.56
CA VAL A 565 -10.75 1.72 15.18
C VAL A 565 -9.48 1.85 14.35
N MET A 566 -8.73 2.96 14.46
CA MET A 566 -7.46 3.14 13.73
C MET A 566 -6.44 2.05 14.10
N ASN A 567 -6.38 1.67 15.37
CA ASN A 567 -5.45 0.64 15.85
C ASN A 567 -5.87 -0.77 15.44
N ASP A 568 -7.17 -1.09 15.51
CA ASP A 568 -7.74 -2.36 15.08
C ASP A 568 -7.76 -2.46 13.54
N ASN A 569 -8.69 -1.76 12.89
CA ASN A 569 -8.86 -1.77 11.45
C ASN A 569 -9.32 -0.40 10.92
N PHE A 570 -8.37 0.42 10.49
CA PHE A 570 -8.63 1.79 10.05
C PHE A 570 -9.59 1.90 8.86
N TYR A 571 -9.72 0.86 8.02
CA TYR A 571 -10.64 0.86 6.88
C TYR A 571 -12.12 0.93 7.31
N ILE A 572 -12.45 0.53 8.54
CA ILE A 572 -13.80 0.68 9.10
C ILE A 572 -14.25 2.15 9.07
N LEU A 573 -13.34 3.12 9.24
CA LEU A 573 -13.67 4.55 9.20
C LEU A 573 -14.19 5.02 7.83
N ALA A 574 -13.91 4.28 6.75
CA ALA A 574 -14.50 4.55 5.44
C ALA A 574 -15.99 4.19 5.36
N PHE A 575 -16.52 3.50 6.37
CA PHE A 575 -17.91 3.11 6.49
C PHE A 575 -18.61 3.82 7.65
N GLY A 576 -17.99 3.85 8.83
CA GLY A 576 -18.56 4.43 10.05
C GLY A 576 -17.83 3.94 11.31
N LEU A 577 -18.58 3.55 12.34
CA LEU A 577 -18.04 3.02 13.60
C LEU A 577 -18.64 1.65 13.94
N PRO A 578 -17.92 0.77 14.64
CA PRO A 578 -18.50 -0.46 15.17
C PRO A 578 -19.69 -0.18 16.10
N LYS A 579 -20.72 -1.04 16.11
CA LYS A 579 -21.94 -0.87 16.91
C LYS A 579 -21.68 -0.68 18.41
N GLU A 580 -20.59 -1.22 18.94
CA GLU A 580 -20.17 -1.00 20.33
C GLU A 580 -19.95 0.49 20.66
N TRP A 581 -19.66 1.33 19.66
CA TRP A 581 -19.50 2.77 19.77
C TRP A 581 -20.75 3.57 19.41
N SER A 582 -21.89 2.90 19.13
CA SER A 582 -23.16 3.57 18.79
C SER A 582 -23.64 4.54 19.88
N PHE A 583 -23.27 4.30 21.15
CA PHE A 583 -23.58 5.21 22.27
C PHE A 583 -23.02 6.63 22.07
N VAL A 584 -21.92 6.78 21.31
CA VAL A 584 -21.35 8.08 20.97
C VAL A 584 -22.37 8.94 20.21
N ASN A 585 -23.26 8.31 19.45
CA ASN A 585 -24.31 9.02 18.73
C ASN A 585 -25.32 9.66 19.69
N TYR A 586 -25.74 8.91 20.71
CA TYR A 586 -26.66 9.40 21.72
C TYR A 586 -26.02 10.50 22.57
N LEU A 587 -24.73 10.40 22.89
CA LEU A 587 -24.00 11.46 23.59
C LEU A 587 -24.01 12.78 22.80
N TYR A 588 -23.86 12.72 21.47
CA TYR A 588 -23.98 13.91 20.64
C TYR A 588 -25.40 14.49 20.67
N LEU A 589 -26.44 13.67 20.50
CA LEU A 589 -27.83 14.16 20.49
C LEU A 589 -28.21 14.83 21.81
N ILE A 590 -27.78 14.25 22.94
CA ILE A 590 -27.95 14.86 24.27
C ILE A 590 -27.16 16.17 24.35
N SER A 591 -25.92 16.19 23.84
CA SER A 591 -25.12 17.42 23.77
C SER A 591 -25.83 18.52 22.99
N LEU A 592 -26.36 18.22 21.81
CA LEU A 592 -27.08 19.16 20.95
C LEU A 592 -28.32 19.71 21.65
N PHE A 593 -29.13 18.83 22.24
CA PHE A 593 -30.33 19.24 22.97
C PHE A 593 -30.01 20.16 24.16
N LEU A 594 -29.00 19.82 24.96
CA LEU A 594 -28.58 20.63 26.10
C LEU A 594 -27.98 21.98 25.66
N SER A 595 -27.17 22.00 24.60
CA SER A 595 -26.64 23.24 24.02
C SER A 595 -27.77 24.15 23.52
N LEU A 596 -28.74 23.61 22.78
CA LEU A 596 -29.90 24.37 22.29
C LEU A 596 -30.74 24.92 23.45
N SER A 597 -30.97 24.10 24.48
CA SER A 597 -31.70 24.50 25.69
C SER A 597 -31.00 25.66 26.41
N PHE A 598 -29.67 25.60 26.56
CA PHE A 598 -28.86 26.68 27.12
C PHE A 598 -28.95 27.97 26.28
N VAL A 599 -28.83 27.86 24.96
CA VAL A 599 -28.90 29.02 24.03
C VAL A 599 -30.28 29.69 24.12
N ILE A 600 -31.35 28.91 24.00
CA ILE A 600 -32.73 29.43 24.06
C ILE A 600 -33.00 30.10 25.42
N HIS A 601 -32.64 29.43 26.53
CA HIS A 601 -32.84 29.99 27.86
C HIS A 601 -32.06 31.29 28.08
N SER A 602 -30.81 31.34 27.59
CA SER A 602 -29.95 32.52 27.68
C SER A 602 -30.48 33.70 26.85
N LEU A 603 -31.09 33.43 25.69
CA LEU A 603 -31.74 34.46 24.87
C LEU A 603 -33.01 35.01 25.54
N ILE A 604 -33.85 34.13 26.09
CA ILE A 604 -35.11 34.51 26.77
C ILE A 604 -34.85 35.39 28.00
N LYS A 605 -33.84 35.05 28.82
CA LYS A 605 -33.52 35.84 30.03
C LYS A 605 -32.94 37.23 29.74
N ARG A 606 -32.71 37.56 28.45
CA ARG A 606 -31.93 38.69 27.93
C ARG A 606 -30.51 38.70 28.49
N MET A 607 -29.50 38.83 27.63
CA MET A 607 -28.07 38.90 27.96
C MET A 607 -27.67 40.18 28.74
N LYS A 608 -28.36 40.50 29.85
CA LYS A 608 -28.30 41.82 30.49
C LYS A 608 -27.02 42.08 31.30
N SER A 609 -26.17 41.07 31.55
CA SER A 609 -24.99 41.25 32.45
C SER A 609 -23.62 40.93 31.85
N ASN A 610 -23.50 40.16 30.76
CA ASN A 610 -22.18 39.86 30.17
C ASN A 610 -22.27 39.34 28.71
N ILE A 611 -22.65 40.22 27.77
CA ILE A 611 -22.83 39.90 26.35
C ILE A 611 -21.62 39.17 25.73
N PRO A 612 -20.36 39.62 25.92
CA PRO A 612 -19.20 38.99 25.27
C PRO A 612 -19.01 37.52 25.66
N LEU A 613 -19.20 37.19 26.95
CA LEU A 613 -19.05 35.83 27.45
C LEU A 613 -20.09 34.88 26.85
N TYR A 614 -21.36 35.28 26.84
CA TYR A 614 -22.43 34.46 26.27
C TYR A 614 -22.27 34.30 24.76
N SER A 615 -21.86 35.35 24.04
CA SER A 615 -21.54 35.25 22.62
C SER A 615 -20.43 34.24 22.33
N MET A 616 -19.36 34.23 23.14
CA MET A 616 -18.26 33.27 23.00
C MET A 616 -18.71 31.82 23.27
N LEU A 617 -19.53 31.60 24.30
CA LEU A 617 -20.09 30.28 24.62
C LEU A 617 -21.03 29.76 23.53
N ILE A 618 -21.94 30.62 23.05
CA ILE A 618 -22.87 30.30 21.96
C ILE A 618 -22.08 29.98 20.70
N LEU A 619 -21.06 30.77 20.36
CA LEU A 619 -20.20 30.51 19.21
C LEU A 619 -19.45 29.18 19.35
N SER A 620 -18.97 28.84 20.56
CA SER A 620 -18.26 27.58 20.80
C SER A 620 -19.17 26.36 20.62
N PHE A 621 -20.41 26.42 21.14
CA PHE A 621 -21.40 25.36 20.89
C PHE A 621 -21.81 25.31 19.41
N PHE A 622 -21.99 26.46 18.77
CA PHE A 622 -22.31 26.53 17.34
C PHE A 622 -21.20 25.90 16.50
N LEU A 623 -19.93 26.22 16.76
CA LEU A 623 -18.78 25.64 16.06
C LEU A 623 -18.72 24.13 16.28
N LEU A 624 -18.80 23.65 17.52
CA LEU A 624 -18.83 22.21 17.80
C LEU A 624 -19.95 21.53 17.02
N HIS A 625 -21.18 22.05 17.11
CA HIS A 625 -22.31 21.44 16.43
C HIS A 625 -22.21 21.59 14.93
N PHE A 626 -21.65 22.67 14.37
CA PHE A 626 -21.45 22.84 12.93
C PHE A 626 -20.56 21.74 12.32
N TYR A 627 -19.50 21.33 13.02
CA TYR A 627 -18.64 20.22 12.57
C TYR A 627 -19.38 18.89 12.51
N PHE A 628 -20.30 18.67 13.45
CA PHE A 628 -20.99 17.39 13.61
C PHE A 628 -22.45 17.42 13.15
N PHE A 629 -22.99 18.56 12.70
CA PHE A 629 -24.42 18.72 12.38
C PHE A 629 -24.84 17.78 11.25
N LYS A 630 -23.96 17.64 10.25
CA LYS A 630 -24.15 16.70 9.13
C LYS A 630 -24.16 15.23 9.53
N TRP A 631 -23.82 14.89 10.77
CA TRP A 631 -23.90 13.53 11.28
C TRP A 631 -25.37 13.06 11.37
N TYR A 632 -26.34 13.96 11.56
CA TYR A 632 -27.72 13.55 11.92
C TYR A 632 -28.84 14.03 11.00
N VAL A 633 -28.54 14.85 9.98
CA VAL A 633 -29.57 15.48 9.13
C VAL A 633 -29.79 14.74 7.80
N ASP A 634 -28.96 13.73 7.47
CA ASP A 634 -29.03 12.92 6.24
C ASP A 634 -28.82 11.43 6.52
#